data_AF-A0A3D2XV46-F1
#
_entry.id   AF-A0A3D2XV46-F1
#
_cell.length_a   1.000
_cell.length_b   1.000
_cell.length_c   1.000
_cell.angle_alpha   90.00
_cell.angle_beta   90.00
_cell.angle_gamma   90.00
#
_symmetry.space_group_name_H-M   'P 1'
#
loop_
_entity.id
_entity.type
_entity.pdbx_description
1 polymer ?
#
loop_
_entity_poly.entity_id
_entity_poly.type
_entity_poly.pdbx_seq_one_letter_code
_entity_poly.pdbx_strand_id
1 'polypeptide(L)'
;VRETCCEDTEPRNVMMEKLMLDSLSMWASEYKFDAFRFDIMSQSTKDSMVRLREAIQAIDPDNYFYGEGWNKIDRGYEQANQLNMAGTEIGTYNDRLRDAIRYGHIFNPDSDSALYEQDRVKMGMAGTLADFVLNTSGGRATTASALGGYAKDPADIINYVSKHDNETLWDQLNYVLPESLTLHERVRAQNAGMGITLLSQGIPFLQMGGDMLRSKSMDRDSYDSGDWFNYVDFTMQTNNWNVGLPLAEKNEARWSEMGQFVSSPERAASMTEIELAAEVFKEFLTIRQTSPLFRLTTAEEIMQRVGFHNLGTRQQVGLIAMSIDDGYNSEAETLLTDIDVNYDAVMVMVNTGYEEKTLSVNTASGFMLHPVQQSSYDSTVRGAYFTEDQAGNGSFTVPALTIAVFVKPQAGAQGYGLASYATAGAPDVVPYGDTPVYLRGSMNGWGTDGDFSYQGNGIYTVTAQLTAGNQYEFKFASEDWATVNFGAANASETTVTESVPVALGTTNNNLFFTPAIDATYLFTVDASDPQAPVLTIENEEPYAGTEVYLRGGFNGWGTDTPLLYQGGRQYQVAMSLAAGSYEFKVASEDWATVNLGAISGADDDKQVVPGEPAYLAATNDNLVLTIEEDGDYVFVLDATDKAEPVLKVFNEQFFGNTPVYLRGGMNGWGTDDELIYQGAGVYAVDITLGGGATEFKVASEDWATVNLGNPDDALTNTVEEGVGKVLGSSNNNLMIELAAGTYEFRVTGPDASQPILTVIAK
;
A
#
# COMPACT_ATOMS: atom_id res chain seq x y z
N VAL A 1 -16.03 -1.11 41.19
CA VAL A 1 -16.13 -0.65 39.78
C VAL A 1 -16.89 -1.75 39.05
N ARG A 2 -17.71 -1.41 38.05
CA ARG A 2 -18.52 -2.40 37.31
C ARG A 2 -18.38 -2.20 35.80
N GLU A 3 -17.15 -2.15 35.32
CA GLU A 3 -16.82 -1.92 33.91
C GLU A 3 -16.81 -3.20 33.06
N THR A 4 -16.72 -4.38 33.69
CA THR A 4 -16.77 -5.67 32.98
C THR A 4 -18.20 -6.10 32.68
N CYS A 5 -19.11 -5.87 33.63
CA CYS A 5 -20.57 -6.13 33.65
C CYS A 5 -21.05 -6.24 35.11
N CYS A 6 -20.17 -6.75 35.97
CA CYS A 6 -20.41 -7.15 37.36
C CYS A 6 -19.38 -6.52 38.30
N GLU A 7 -19.14 -7.09 39.48
CA GLU A 7 -18.08 -6.62 40.38
C GLU A 7 -16.71 -6.93 39.80
N ASP A 8 -15.98 -5.89 39.38
CA ASP A 8 -14.65 -6.05 38.81
C ASP A 8 -13.67 -6.61 39.85
N THR A 9 -12.91 -7.65 39.46
CA THR A 9 -11.78 -8.13 40.24
C THR A 9 -10.58 -7.19 40.08
N GLU A 10 -9.58 -7.34 40.96
CA GLU A 10 -8.34 -6.55 40.90
C GLU A 10 -7.12 -7.48 40.77
N PRO A 11 -6.82 -7.98 39.56
CA PRO A 11 -5.74 -8.94 39.32
C PRO A 11 -4.35 -8.44 39.72
N ARG A 12 -4.15 -7.12 39.82
CA ARG A 12 -2.90 -6.50 40.29
C ARG A 12 -2.60 -6.78 41.77
N ASN A 13 -3.62 -7.09 42.56
CA ASN A 13 -3.42 -7.43 43.95
C ASN A 13 -2.82 -8.83 44.05
N VAL A 14 -1.70 -8.96 44.78
CA VAL A 14 -0.92 -10.22 44.90
C VAL A 14 -1.77 -11.44 45.23
N MET A 15 -2.76 -11.30 46.11
CA MET A 15 -3.62 -12.43 46.49
C MET A 15 -4.66 -12.80 45.43
N MET A 16 -5.04 -11.86 44.55
CA MET A 16 -5.88 -12.15 43.40
C MET A 16 -5.09 -12.87 42.31
N GLU A 17 -3.87 -12.41 41.99
CA GLU A 17 -2.98 -13.12 41.05
C GLU A 17 -2.66 -14.53 41.56
N LYS A 18 -2.40 -14.69 42.87
CA LYS A 18 -2.24 -16.01 43.48
C LYS A 18 -3.48 -16.90 43.30
N LEU A 19 -4.67 -16.36 43.51
CA LEU A 19 -5.92 -17.11 43.30
C LEU A 19 -6.05 -17.58 41.85
N MET A 20 -5.70 -16.71 40.88
CA MET A 20 -5.67 -17.08 39.46
C MET A 20 -4.68 -18.21 39.20
N LEU A 21 -3.45 -18.12 39.71
CA LEU A 21 -2.42 -19.14 39.56
C LEU A 21 -2.85 -20.49 40.15
N ASP A 22 -3.36 -20.49 41.38
CA ASP A 22 -3.80 -21.72 42.06
C ASP A 22 -4.95 -22.39 41.28
N SER A 23 -5.90 -21.59 40.78
CA SER A 23 -7.03 -22.08 39.96
C SER A 23 -6.55 -22.67 38.64
N LEU A 24 -5.73 -21.93 37.88
CA LEU A 24 -5.17 -22.39 36.61
C LEU A 24 -4.35 -23.67 36.79
N SER A 25 -3.52 -23.74 37.83
CA SER A 25 -2.71 -24.91 38.15
C SER A 25 -3.58 -26.13 38.41
N MET A 26 -4.68 -25.98 39.16
CA MET A 26 -5.64 -27.06 39.40
C MET A 26 -6.28 -27.55 38.10
N TRP A 27 -6.74 -26.64 37.23
CA TRP A 27 -7.34 -27.02 35.95
C TRP A 27 -6.35 -27.72 35.03
N ALA A 28 -5.10 -27.24 34.95
CA ALA A 28 -4.06 -27.87 34.14
C ALA A 28 -3.64 -29.25 34.72
N SER A 29 -3.38 -29.34 36.03
CA SER A 29 -2.85 -30.56 36.64
C SER A 29 -3.90 -31.65 36.83
N GLU A 30 -5.08 -31.31 37.35
CA GLU A 30 -6.11 -32.27 37.77
C GLU A 30 -7.11 -32.57 36.65
N TYR A 31 -7.42 -31.57 35.83
CA TYR A 31 -8.44 -31.67 34.78
C TYR A 31 -7.87 -31.74 33.36
N LYS A 32 -6.55 -31.56 33.21
CA LYS A 32 -5.84 -31.67 31.92
C LYS A 32 -6.37 -30.71 30.86
N PHE A 33 -6.62 -29.46 31.24
CA PHE A 33 -7.01 -28.43 30.27
C PHE A 33 -5.78 -27.98 29.48
N ASP A 34 -5.81 -28.14 28.16
CA ASP A 34 -4.68 -27.85 27.25
C ASP A 34 -4.53 -26.35 26.95
N ALA A 35 -5.54 -25.53 27.25
CA ALA A 35 -5.51 -24.10 26.98
C ALA A 35 -6.50 -23.32 27.85
N PHE A 36 -6.27 -22.02 27.99
CA PHE A 36 -7.13 -21.11 28.75
C PHE A 36 -7.49 -19.86 27.94
N ARG A 37 -8.79 -19.60 27.84
CA ARG A 37 -9.37 -18.36 27.29
C ARG A 37 -9.69 -17.40 28.42
N PHE A 38 -9.06 -16.24 28.44
CA PHE A 38 -9.31 -15.19 29.44
C PHE A 38 -10.39 -14.22 28.97
N ASP A 39 -11.49 -14.17 29.72
CA ASP A 39 -12.56 -13.20 29.55
C ASP A 39 -12.09 -11.80 29.94
N ILE A 40 -12.37 -10.81 29.08
CA ILE A 40 -11.91 -9.42 29.22
C ILE A 40 -10.47 -9.36 29.76
N MET A 41 -9.56 -10.04 29.07
CA MET A 41 -8.16 -10.23 29.50
C MET A 41 -7.46 -8.91 29.84
N SER A 42 -7.83 -7.83 29.15
CA SER A 42 -7.31 -6.48 29.37
C SER A 42 -7.61 -5.87 30.75
N GLN A 43 -8.46 -6.50 31.58
CA GLN A 43 -8.57 -6.13 33.00
C GLN A 43 -7.33 -6.51 33.80
N SER A 44 -6.59 -7.54 33.37
CA SER A 44 -5.32 -7.94 33.95
C SER A 44 -4.16 -7.08 33.43
N THR A 45 -3.01 -7.20 34.06
CA THR A 45 -1.76 -6.64 33.53
C THR A 45 -1.13 -7.63 32.56
N LYS A 46 -0.42 -7.12 31.54
CA LYS A 46 0.40 -7.95 30.66
C LYS A 46 1.34 -8.85 31.45
N ASP A 47 2.06 -8.27 32.39
CA ASP A 47 3.04 -8.95 33.24
C ASP A 47 2.44 -10.11 34.04
N SER A 48 1.25 -9.93 34.63
CA SER A 48 0.55 -11.00 35.33
C SER A 48 0.19 -12.14 34.37
N MET A 49 -0.30 -11.82 33.16
CA MET A 49 -0.67 -12.84 32.17
C MET A 49 0.54 -13.65 31.69
N VAL A 50 1.68 -13.01 31.43
CA VAL A 50 2.92 -13.67 31.03
C VAL A 50 3.42 -14.60 32.14
N ARG A 51 3.50 -14.13 33.39
CA ARG A 51 3.92 -14.96 34.53
C ARG A 51 3.00 -16.16 34.75
N LEU A 52 1.69 -15.96 34.63
CA LEU A 52 0.72 -17.04 34.76
C LEU A 52 0.91 -18.09 33.66
N ARG A 53 1.10 -17.67 32.41
CA ARG A 53 1.39 -18.59 31.30
C ARG A 53 2.65 -19.40 31.56
N GLU A 54 3.76 -18.74 31.92
CA GLU A 54 5.03 -19.41 32.22
C GLU A 54 4.88 -20.45 33.33
N ALA A 55 4.14 -20.12 34.39
CA ALA A 55 3.89 -21.05 35.49
C ALA A 55 3.05 -22.26 35.07
N ILE A 56 2.07 -22.09 34.18
CA ILE A 56 1.28 -23.20 33.64
C ILE A 56 2.06 -24.03 32.61
N GLN A 57 2.89 -23.40 31.79
CA GLN A 57 3.78 -24.11 30.86
C GLN A 57 4.84 -24.95 31.58
N ALA A 58 5.21 -24.59 32.81
CA ALA A 58 6.03 -25.45 33.67
C ALA A 58 5.30 -26.73 34.14
N ILE A 59 3.97 -26.76 34.10
CA ILE A 59 3.13 -27.93 34.40
C ILE A 59 2.82 -28.72 33.12
N ASP A 60 2.49 -28.00 32.05
CA ASP A 60 2.11 -28.52 30.74
C ASP A 60 2.77 -27.69 29.63
N PRO A 61 3.92 -28.13 29.08
CA PRO A 61 4.72 -27.34 28.12
C PRO A 61 3.96 -26.91 26.86
N ASP A 62 2.93 -27.66 26.46
CA ASP A 62 2.13 -27.39 25.27
C ASP A 62 0.92 -26.48 25.56
N ASN A 63 0.77 -26.00 26.81
CA ASN A 63 -0.38 -25.19 27.22
C ASN A 63 -0.41 -23.82 26.52
N TYR A 64 -1.59 -23.39 26.12
CA TYR A 64 -1.78 -22.14 25.37
C TYR A 64 -2.75 -21.17 26.04
N PHE A 65 -2.35 -19.89 26.10
CA PHE A 65 -3.18 -18.81 26.65
C PHE A 65 -3.66 -17.91 25.53
N TYR A 66 -4.94 -17.52 25.58
CA TYR A 66 -5.47 -16.47 24.71
C TYR A 66 -6.63 -15.75 25.38
N GLY A 67 -7.08 -14.61 24.84
CA GLY A 67 -8.19 -13.90 25.45
C GLY A 67 -8.67 -12.66 24.72
N GLU A 68 -9.56 -11.96 25.42
CA GLU A 68 -10.16 -10.71 24.96
C GLU A 68 -9.30 -9.51 25.33
N GLY A 69 -8.32 -9.21 24.47
CA GLY A 69 -7.41 -8.07 24.62
C GLY A 69 -8.03 -6.71 24.25
N TRP A 70 -9.30 -6.46 24.54
CA TRP A 70 -9.97 -5.22 24.14
C TRP A 70 -9.34 -3.99 24.78
N ASN A 71 -9.29 -2.87 24.05
CA ASN A 71 -8.92 -1.59 24.65
C ASN A 71 -9.92 -1.22 25.76
N LYS A 72 -9.39 -0.86 26.92
CA LYS A 72 -10.15 -0.42 28.09
C LYS A 72 -9.67 0.96 28.51
N ILE A 73 -10.39 1.58 29.43
CA ILE A 73 -9.97 2.84 30.04
C ILE A 73 -8.60 2.62 30.68
N ASP A 74 -7.67 3.54 30.45
CA ASP A 74 -6.35 3.49 31.07
C ASP A 74 -6.48 3.64 32.59
N ARG A 75 -5.85 2.73 33.32
CA ARG A 75 -5.87 2.64 34.78
C ARG A 75 -4.47 2.84 35.40
N GLY A 76 -3.52 3.37 34.61
CA GLY A 76 -2.15 3.68 35.01
C GLY A 76 -1.23 2.45 35.05
N TYR A 77 -1.50 1.45 34.21
CA TYR A 77 -0.68 0.25 34.08
C TYR A 77 -0.79 -0.36 32.67
N GLU A 78 0.21 -1.16 32.29
CA GLU A 78 0.20 -1.89 31.01
C GLU A 78 -0.82 -3.03 31.06
N GLN A 79 -2.01 -2.76 30.50
CA GLN A 79 -3.10 -3.72 30.40
C GLN A 79 -2.75 -4.84 29.41
N ALA A 80 -3.28 -6.04 29.63
CA ALA A 80 -3.18 -7.15 28.68
C ALA A 80 -4.14 -6.98 27.47
N ASN A 81 -3.98 -5.88 26.74
CA ASN A 81 -4.72 -5.56 25.51
C ASN A 81 -3.96 -6.04 24.25
N GLN A 82 -4.61 -6.03 23.08
CA GLN A 82 -4.06 -6.51 21.81
C GLN A 82 -2.66 -5.98 21.50
N LEU A 83 -2.46 -4.65 21.60
CA LEU A 83 -1.18 -4.00 21.29
C LEU A 83 -0.09 -4.40 22.28
N ASN A 84 -0.40 -4.43 23.57
CA ASN A 84 0.57 -4.74 24.62
C ASN A 84 0.94 -6.23 24.64
N MET A 85 0.02 -7.11 24.26
CA MET A 85 0.24 -8.56 24.21
C MET A 85 0.98 -9.02 22.94
N ALA A 86 1.16 -8.17 21.94
CA ALA A 86 1.91 -8.51 20.74
C ALA A 86 3.36 -8.93 21.05
N GLY A 87 3.78 -10.07 20.49
CA GLY A 87 5.10 -10.70 20.73
C GLY A 87 5.21 -11.40 22.06
N THR A 88 4.10 -11.59 22.77
CA THR A 88 4.07 -12.44 23.97
C THR A 88 3.68 -13.87 23.64
N GLU A 89 3.13 -14.17 22.45
CA GLU A 89 2.53 -15.47 22.10
C GLU A 89 1.34 -15.85 23.00
N ILE A 90 0.71 -14.86 23.65
CA ILE A 90 -0.60 -15.01 24.28
C ILE A 90 -1.63 -14.43 23.30
N GLY A 91 -2.44 -15.31 22.72
CA GLY A 91 -3.35 -14.94 21.64
C GLY A 91 -4.38 -13.90 22.05
N THR A 92 -4.74 -13.04 21.10
CA THR A 92 -5.87 -12.13 21.25
C THR A 92 -6.86 -12.29 20.10
N TYR A 93 -8.15 -12.16 20.40
CA TYR A 93 -9.19 -12.19 19.38
C TYR A 93 -8.98 -11.07 18.36
N ASN A 94 -8.90 -11.44 17.08
CA ASN A 94 -8.73 -10.52 15.97
C ASN A 94 -10.08 -10.00 15.46
N ASP A 95 -10.43 -8.81 15.92
CA ASP A 95 -11.58 -8.05 15.44
C ASP A 95 -11.38 -7.41 14.06
N ARG A 96 -10.14 -7.27 13.56
CA ARG A 96 -9.89 -6.66 12.24
C ARG A 96 -10.42 -7.54 11.12
N LEU A 97 -9.98 -8.80 11.05
CA LEU A 97 -10.47 -9.76 10.05
C LEU A 97 -11.98 -10.03 10.23
N ARG A 98 -12.42 -10.13 11.50
CA ARG A 98 -13.82 -10.32 11.85
C ARG A 98 -14.72 -9.27 11.19
N ASP A 99 -14.41 -7.99 11.38
CA ASP A 99 -15.28 -6.90 10.94
C ASP A 99 -15.26 -6.74 9.42
N ALA A 100 -14.08 -6.91 8.80
CA ALA A 100 -13.94 -6.86 7.34
C ALA A 100 -14.85 -7.88 6.62
N ILE A 101 -15.09 -9.04 7.24
CA ILE A 101 -15.99 -10.08 6.72
C ILE A 101 -17.44 -9.84 7.16
N ARG A 102 -17.67 -9.62 8.46
CA ARG A 102 -19.03 -9.54 9.06
C ARG A 102 -19.83 -8.32 8.64
N TYR A 103 -19.19 -7.23 8.23
CA TYR A 103 -19.89 -6.05 7.74
C TYR A 103 -20.30 -6.17 6.27
N GLY A 104 -19.91 -7.25 5.58
CA GLY A 104 -20.46 -7.60 4.27
C GLY A 104 -19.90 -6.79 3.10
N HIS A 105 -19.05 -5.79 3.34
CA HIS A 105 -18.49 -4.92 2.30
C HIS A 105 -17.76 -5.71 1.20
N ILE A 106 -17.03 -6.77 1.55
CA ILE A 106 -16.35 -7.61 0.56
C ILE A 106 -17.31 -8.40 -0.35
N PHE A 107 -18.58 -8.56 0.04
CA PHE A 107 -19.64 -9.17 -0.76
C PHE A 107 -20.48 -8.12 -1.50
N ASN A 108 -20.22 -6.82 -1.30
CA ASN A 108 -20.97 -5.76 -1.96
C ASN A 108 -20.02 -4.98 -2.89
N PRO A 109 -19.96 -5.31 -4.19
CA PRO A 109 -19.06 -4.65 -5.13
C PRO A 109 -19.35 -3.15 -5.29
N ASP A 110 -20.57 -2.71 -4.96
CA ASP A 110 -20.98 -1.30 -5.02
C ASP A 110 -20.60 -0.52 -3.75
N SER A 111 -19.95 -1.17 -2.77
CA SER A 111 -19.55 -0.49 -1.53
C SER A 111 -18.24 0.28 -1.71
N ASP A 112 -18.26 1.56 -1.34
CA ASP A 112 -17.06 2.42 -1.30
C ASP A 112 -15.95 1.86 -0.38
N SER A 113 -16.29 0.99 0.57
CA SER A 113 -15.34 0.34 1.48
C SER A 113 -14.89 -1.04 1.03
N ALA A 114 -15.40 -1.59 -0.09
CA ALA A 114 -15.15 -2.97 -0.49
C ALA A 114 -13.65 -3.28 -0.65
N LEU A 115 -12.90 -2.39 -1.31
CA LEU A 115 -11.47 -2.55 -1.52
C LEU A 115 -10.65 -2.38 -0.23
N TYR A 116 -11.03 -1.41 0.61
CA TYR A 116 -10.38 -1.20 1.90
C TYR A 116 -10.55 -2.41 2.82
N GLU A 117 -11.76 -2.96 2.92
CA GLU A 117 -12.00 -4.17 3.71
C GLU A 117 -11.37 -5.41 3.08
N GLN A 118 -11.29 -5.49 1.74
CA GLN A 118 -10.55 -6.54 1.05
C GLN A 118 -9.05 -6.54 1.42
N ASP A 119 -8.42 -5.37 1.56
CA ASP A 119 -7.04 -5.27 2.05
C ASP A 119 -6.90 -5.69 3.52
N ARG A 120 -7.89 -5.35 4.36
CA ARG A 120 -7.93 -5.82 5.76
C ARG A 120 -8.09 -7.34 5.86
N VAL A 121 -8.84 -7.96 4.94
CA VAL A 121 -8.91 -9.42 4.85
C VAL A 121 -7.55 -10.01 4.47
N LYS A 122 -6.85 -9.47 3.46
CA LYS A 122 -5.49 -9.94 3.09
C LYS A 122 -4.53 -9.84 4.27
N MET A 123 -4.52 -8.72 4.98
CA MET A 123 -3.72 -8.51 6.19
C MET A 123 -4.07 -9.53 7.29
N GLY A 124 -5.37 -9.82 7.51
CA GLY A 124 -5.80 -10.85 8.45
C GLY A 124 -5.39 -12.27 8.05
N MET A 125 -5.44 -12.58 6.75
CA MET A 125 -4.98 -13.85 6.17
C MET A 125 -3.48 -14.06 6.31
N ALA A 126 -2.69 -12.98 6.33
CA ALA A 126 -1.25 -12.98 6.62
C ALA A 126 -0.92 -12.94 8.13
N GLY A 127 -1.85 -13.33 9.00
CA GLY A 127 -1.61 -13.42 10.44
C GLY A 127 -1.62 -12.08 11.16
N THR A 128 -2.15 -11.00 10.55
CA THR A 128 -2.28 -9.66 11.20
C THR A 128 -0.94 -9.12 11.73
N LEU A 129 0.15 -9.57 11.13
CA LEU A 129 1.51 -9.18 11.49
C LEU A 129 1.71 -7.69 11.22
N ALA A 130 2.29 -6.96 12.16
CA ALA A 130 2.47 -5.51 12.04
C ALA A 130 3.39 -5.15 10.85
N ASP A 131 4.41 -5.96 10.61
CA ASP A 131 5.49 -5.68 9.67
C ASP A 131 5.27 -6.31 8.28
N PHE A 132 4.18 -7.05 8.08
CA PHE A 132 3.85 -7.59 6.75
C PHE A 132 3.55 -6.45 5.77
N VAL A 133 4.15 -6.48 4.58
CA VAL A 133 3.98 -5.42 3.58
C VAL A 133 2.96 -5.83 2.52
N LEU A 134 1.98 -4.97 2.25
CA LEU A 134 0.92 -5.18 1.27
C LEU A 134 0.82 -3.98 0.32
N ASN A 135 0.78 -4.23 -1.00
CA ASN A 135 0.38 -3.19 -1.96
C ASN A 135 -1.13 -3.01 -1.94
N THR A 136 -1.58 -1.98 -1.22
CA THR A 136 -3.00 -1.71 -0.95
C THR A 136 -3.75 -1.22 -2.18
N SER A 137 -5.08 -1.10 -2.07
CA SER A 137 -5.95 -0.52 -3.08
C SER A 137 -5.64 0.94 -3.42
N GLY A 138 -4.89 1.63 -2.55
CA GLY A 138 -4.34 2.96 -2.83
C GLY A 138 -3.12 2.96 -3.76
N GLY A 139 -2.65 1.80 -4.22
CA GLY A 139 -1.49 1.68 -5.11
C GLY A 139 -0.14 1.87 -4.42
N ARG A 140 -0.11 1.84 -3.09
CA ARG A 140 1.10 2.01 -2.27
C ARG A 140 1.40 0.72 -1.51
N ALA A 141 2.68 0.35 -1.51
CA ALA A 141 3.22 -0.65 -0.59
C ALA A 141 3.19 -0.08 0.82
N THR A 142 2.43 -0.73 1.70
CA THR A 142 2.14 -0.25 3.05
C THR A 142 2.35 -1.38 4.05
N THR A 143 2.93 -1.08 5.21
CA THR A 143 2.98 -2.04 6.33
C THR A 143 1.58 -2.30 6.86
N ALA A 144 1.28 -3.54 7.20
CA ALA A 144 -0.01 -3.98 7.71
C ALA A 144 -0.40 -3.26 9.01
N SER A 145 0.56 -2.73 9.78
CA SER A 145 0.32 -1.83 10.91
C SER A 145 -0.56 -0.62 10.55
N ALA A 146 -0.43 -0.05 9.36
CA ALA A 146 -1.28 1.05 8.89
C ALA A 146 -2.73 0.62 8.61
N LEU A 147 -2.97 -0.68 8.41
CA LEU A 147 -4.29 -1.29 8.28
C LEU A 147 -4.84 -1.83 9.61
N GLY A 148 -4.11 -1.59 10.71
CA GLY A 148 -4.47 -2.03 12.06
C GLY A 148 -3.89 -3.40 12.45
N GLY A 149 -2.93 -3.93 11.69
CA GLY A 149 -2.09 -5.07 12.08
C GLY A 149 -1.25 -4.75 13.32
N TYR A 150 -1.02 -5.74 14.17
CA TYR A 150 -0.32 -5.53 15.45
C TYR A 150 0.50 -6.73 15.93
N ALA A 151 0.24 -7.92 15.40
CA ALA A 151 0.92 -9.13 15.86
C ALA A 151 2.40 -9.10 15.52
N LYS A 152 3.20 -9.77 16.34
CA LYS A 152 4.61 -10.04 16.05
C LYS A 152 4.87 -11.50 15.79
N ASP A 153 3.93 -12.37 16.17
CA ASP A 153 3.95 -13.79 15.89
C ASP A 153 2.54 -14.27 15.49
N PRO A 154 2.36 -15.24 14.57
CA PRO A 154 1.04 -15.80 14.28
C PRO A 154 0.31 -16.38 15.51
N ALA A 155 1.03 -16.80 16.56
CA ALA A 155 0.44 -17.21 17.83
C ALA A 155 -0.21 -16.05 18.59
N ASP A 156 0.09 -14.79 18.30
CA ASP A 156 -0.61 -13.66 18.93
C ASP A 156 -2.08 -13.54 18.47
N ILE A 157 -2.50 -14.27 17.44
CA ILE A 157 -3.74 -14.01 16.70
C ILE A 157 -4.72 -15.16 16.74
N ILE A 158 -5.93 -14.86 17.23
CA ILE A 158 -7.11 -15.71 17.15
C ILE A 158 -8.08 -15.13 16.11
N ASN A 159 -8.04 -15.66 14.89
CA ASN A 159 -8.90 -15.27 13.78
C ASN A 159 -10.32 -15.85 13.94
N TYR A 160 -11.35 -15.03 13.79
CA TYR A 160 -12.75 -15.47 13.94
C TYR A 160 -13.72 -14.55 13.20
N VAL A 161 -14.86 -15.09 12.82
CA VAL A 161 -15.99 -14.35 12.21
C VAL A 161 -17.29 -14.51 13.00
N SER A 162 -17.29 -15.38 14.01
CA SER A 162 -18.43 -15.59 14.92
C SER A 162 -17.97 -16.13 16.26
N LYS A 163 -18.64 -15.73 17.33
CA LYS A 163 -18.46 -16.29 18.68
C LYS A 163 -19.80 -16.38 19.41
N HIS A 164 -19.79 -16.68 20.70
CA HIS A 164 -21.01 -16.78 21.50
C HIS A 164 -21.70 -15.42 21.71
N ASP A 165 -20.96 -14.32 21.90
CA ASP A 165 -21.55 -12.97 21.92
C ASP A 165 -21.78 -12.42 20.51
N ASN A 166 -22.70 -11.48 20.40
CA ASN A 166 -23.21 -10.91 19.16
C ASN A 166 -23.98 -11.95 18.32
N GLU A 167 -24.46 -11.49 17.17
CA GLU A 167 -25.17 -12.30 16.18
C GLU A 167 -24.25 -13.42 15.66
N THR A 168 -24.83 -14.59 15.34
CA THR A 168 -24.10 -15.61 14.57
C THR A 168 -23.68 -15.06 13.21
N LEU A 169 -22.73 -15.70 12.53
CA LEU A 169 -22.38 -15.26 11.16
C LEU A 169 -23.59 -15.29 10.22
N TRP A 170 -24.42 -16.34 10.30
CA TRP A 170 -25.63 -16.46 9.47
C TRP A 170 -26.60 -15.30 9.70
N ASP A 171 -26.86 -14.98 10.97
CA ASP A 171 -27.77 -13.91 11.34
C ASP A 171 -27.21 -12.53 10.96
N GLN A 172 -25.91 -12.31 11.15
CA GLN A 172 -25.25 -11.08 10.76
C GLN A 172 -25.28 -10.86 9.25
N LEU A 173 -24.99 -11.91 8.46
CA LEU A 173 -25.03 -11.84 7.00
C LEU A 173 -26.44 -11.59 6.45
N ASN A 174 -27.48 -12.00 7.17
CA ASN A 174 -28.86 -11.67 6.79
C ASN A 174 -29.17 -10.17 6.88
N TYR A 175 -28.42 -9.40 7.68
CA TYR A 175 -28.51 -7.94 7.73
C TYR A 175 -27.72 -7.24 6.63
N VAL A 176 -26.50 -7.72 6.34
CA VAL A 176 -25.53 -6.93 5.56
C VAL A 176 -25.39 -7.36 4.11
N LEU A 177 -25.78 -8.60 3.77
CA LEU A 177 -25.72 -9.06 2.38
C LEU A 177 -26.84 -8.42 1.55
N PRO A 178 -26.62 -8.17 0.24
CA PRO A 178 -27.64 -7.63 -0.65
C PRO A 178 -28.96 -8.40 -0.54
N GLU A 179 -30.09 -7.67 -0.54
CA GLU A 179 -31.42 -8.28 -0.37
C GLU A 179 -31.76 -9.26 -1.49
N SER A 180 -31.27 -8.99 -2.71
CA SER A 180 -31.51 -9.79 -3.92
C SER A 180 -30.85 -11.17 -3.94
N LEU A 181 -29.94 -11.46 -3.00
CA LEU A 181 -29.26 -12.75 -2.99
C LEU A 181 -30.22 -13.91 -2.72
N THR A 182 -30.09 -14.94 -3.54
CA THR A 182 -30.74 -16.23 -3.35
C THR A 182 -30.24 -16.92 -2.08
N LEU A 183 -30.99 -17.89 -1.60
CA LEU A 183 -30.58 -18.73 -0.47
C LEU A 183 -29.24 -19.43 -0.73
N HIS A 184 -29.05 -19.96 -1.93
CA HIS A 184 -27.81 -20.65 -2.30
C HIS A 184 -26.61 -19.70 -2.22
N GLU A 185 -26.73 -18.48 -2.74
CA GLU A 185 -25.67 -17.47 -2.68
C GLU A 185 -25.35 -17.06 -1.23
N ARG A 186 -26.35 -16.96 -0.35
CA ARG A 186 -26.14 -16.67 1.08
C ARG A 186 -25.38 -17.79 1.79
N VAL A 187 -25.69 -19.05 1.48
CA VAL A 187 -24.95 -20.21 2.00
C VAL A 187 -23.49 -20.18 1.52
N ARG A 188 -23.26 -19.83 0.26
CA ARG A 188 -21.89 -19.65 -0.26
C ARG A 188 -21.16 -18.49 0.40
N ALA A 189 -21.82 -17.37 0.64
CA ALA A 189 -21.25 -16.23 1.36
C ALA A 189 -20.86 -16.60 2.81
N GLN A 190 -21.69 -17.39 3.52
CA GLN A 190 -21.31 -17.98 4.81
C GLN A 190 -20.05 -18.84 4.67
N ASN A 191 -20.04 -19.78 3.73
CA ASN A 191 -18.91 -20.69 3.52
C ASN A 191 -17.63 -19.92 3.18
N ALA A 192 -17.73 -18.85 2.38
CA ALA A 192 -16.60 -17.97 2.09
C ALA A 192 -16.10 -17.24 3.34
N GLY A 193 -17.01 -16.63 4.13
CA GLY A 193 -16.63 -15.94 5.36
C GLY A 193 -15.93 -16.85 6.39
N MET A 194 -16.42 -18.07 6.56
CA MET A 194 -15.78 -19.08 7.42
C MET A 194 -14.50 -19.64 6.80
N GLY A 195 -14.49 -19.90 5.49
CA GLY A 195 -13.35 -20.45 4.76
C GLY A 195 -12.15 -19.52 4.77
N ILE A 196 -12.34 -18.21 4.67
CA ILE A 196 -11.27 -17.21 4.83
C ILE A 196 -10.59 -17.39 6.19
N THR A 197 -11.36 -17.53 7.28
CA THR A 197 -10.82 -17.75 8.63
C THR A 197 -10.00 -19.04 8.70
N LEU A 198 -10.51 -20.13 8.13
CA LEU A 198 -9.84 -21.44 8.13
C LEU A 198 -8.56 -21.46 7.29
N LEU A 199 -8.48 -20.69 6.21
CA LEU A 199 -7.33 -20.69 5.30
C LEU A 199 -6.34 -19.57 5.61
N SER A 200 -6.61 -18.73 6.61
CA SER A 200 -5.69 -17.70 7.11
C SER A 200 -4.53 -18.30 7.92
N GLN A 201 -3.39 -17.62 7.95
CA GLN A 201 -2.37 -17.82 8.98
C GLN A 201 -2.89 -17.39 10.37
N GLY A 202 -2.19 -17.80 11.42
CA GLY A 202 -2.67 -17.67 12.81
C GLY A 202 -3.68 -18.75 13.20
N ILE A 203 -4.37 -18.55 14.33
CA ILE A 203 -5.20 -19.60 14.94
C ILE A 203 -6.68 -19.34 14.62
N PRO A 204 -7.36 -20.22 13.85
CA PRO A 204 -8.79 -20.08 13.60
C PRO A 204 -9.62 -20.46 14.83
N PHE A 205 -10.62 -19.65 15.14
CA PHE A 205 -11.63 -19.90 16.16
C PHE A 205 -13.03 -19.93 15.54
N LEU A 206 -13.84 -20.89 15.98
CA LEU A 206 -15.13 -21.19 15.38
C LEU A 206 -16.23 -21.25 16.45
N GLN A 207 -17.39 -20.69 16.13
CA GLN A 207 -18.58 -20.88 16.95
C GLN A 207 -19.21 -22.25 16.66
N MET A 208 -19.57 -22.99 17.71
CA MET A 208 -20.34 -24.24 17.58
C MET A 208 -21.60 -24.03 16.72
N GLY A 209 -21.77 -24.86 15.69
CA GLY A 209 -22.89 -24.82 14.75
C GLY A 209 -22.74 -23.80 13.62
N GLY A 210 -21.69 -22.98 13.61
CA GLY A 210 -21.45 -22.03 12.51
C GLY A 210 -21.29 -22.72 11.15
N ASP A 211 -20.67 -23.89 11.16
CA ASP A 211 -20.52 -24.83 10.03
C ASP A 211 -21.86 -25.39 9.54
N MET A 212 -22.91 -25.31 10.35
CA MET A 212 -24.28 -25.74 10.05
C MET A 212 -25.25 -24.54 9.94
N LEU A 213 -24.74 -23.38 9.52
CA LEU A 213 -25.54 -22.16 9.32
C LEU A 213 -26.27 -21.67 10.58
N ARG A 214 -25.77 -21.98 11.78
CA ARG A 214 -26.47 -21.69 13.05
C ARG A 214 -27.02 -20.27 13.09
N SER A 215 -28.29 -20.18 13.44
CA SER A 215 -29.01 -18.96 13.78
C SER A 215 -29.37 -18.97 15.26
N LYS A 216 -29.51 -17.79 15.84
CA LYS A 216 -30.18 -17.56 17.13
C LYS A 216 -31.47 -16.79 16.94
N SER A 217 -32.09 -16.92 15.78
CA SER A 217 -33.20 -16.06 15.33
C SER A 217 -32.85 -14.57 15.45
N MET A 218 -31.61 -14.22 15.08
CA MET A 218 -31.06 -12.86 15.12
C MET A 218 -30.82 -12.27 16.52
N ASP A 219 -30.81 -13.10 17.57
CA ASP A 219 -30.46 -12.63 18.91
C ASP A 219 -28.98 -12.22 18.99
N ARG A 220 -28.74 -10.95 19.34
CA ARG A 220 -27.40 -10.39 19.52
C ARG A 220 -26.76 -10.79 20.84
N ASP A 221 -27.51 -11.02 21.90
CA ASP A 221 -26.96 -11.24 23.24
C ASP A 221 -27.76 -12.34 23.95
N SER A 222 -27.45 -13.58 23.56
CA SER A 222 -28.27 -14.75 23.89
C SER A 222 -27.87 -15.45 25.19
N TYR A 223 -27.15 -14.78 26.09
CA TYR A 223 -26.59 -15.37 27.32
C TYR A 223 -27.67 -15.99 28.23
N ASP A 224 -28.87 -15.41 28.28
CA ASP A 224 -30.02 -15.86 29.07
C ASP A 224 -31.29 -16.07 28.22
N SER A 225 -31.13 -16.28 26.91
CA SER A 225 -32.25 -16.53 25.98
C SER A 225 -32.71 -18.00 25.95
N GLY A 226 -32.19 -18.83 26.86
CA GLY A 226 -32.55 -20.24 27.04
C GLY A 226 -32.25 -21.13 25.84
N ASP A 227 -32.71 -22.38 25.92
CA ASP A 227 -32.51 -23.39 24.88
C ASP A 227 -33.16 -22.97 23.55
N TRP A 228 -34.30 -22.27 23.60
CA TRP A 228 -35.10 -21.92 22.43
C TRP A 228 -34.30 -21.13 21.38
N PHE A 229 -33.66 -20.03 21.78
CA PHE A 229 -32.86 -19.21 20.86
C PHE A 229 -31.44 -19.75 20.67
N ASN A 230 -30.91 -20.56 21.58
CA ASN A 230 -29.54 -21.09 21.49
C ASN A 230 -29.43 -22.48 20.85
N TYR A 231 -30.56 -23.10 20.48
CA TYR A 231 -30.64 -24.47 19.96
C TYR A 231 -29.69 -24.70 18.78
N VAL A 232 -29.01 -25.85 18.81
CA VAL A 232 -28.18 -26.35 17.71
C VAL A 232 -28.68 -27.73 17.35
N ASP A 233 -29.19 -27.87 16.13
CA ASP A 233 -29.76 -29.11 15.66
C ASP A 233 -28.73 -29.96 14.92
N PHE A 234 -28.13 -30.92 15.62
CA PHE A 234 -27.20 -31.88 15.00
C PHE A 234 -27.88 -32.86 14.03
N THR A 235 -29.21 -32.87 13.93
CA THR A 235 -29.94 -33.64 12.90
C THR A 235 -30.07 -32.89 11.57
N MET A 236 -29.60 -31.63 11.53
CA MET A 236 -29.62 -30.74 10.37
C MET A 236 -31.02 -30.47 9.80
N GLN A 237 -32.09 -30.67 10.56
CA GLN A 237 -33.45 -30.37 10.09
C GLN A 237 -33.75 -28.87 10.11
N THR A 238 -33.08 -28.12 10.99
CA THR A 238 -33.17 -26.67 11.07
C THR A 238 -31.84 -26.06 11.50
N ASN A 239 -31.55 -24.83 11.08
CA ASN A 239 -30.46 -24.04 11.62
C ASN A 239 -30.90 -23.11 12.75
N ASN A 240 -32.14 -23.25 13.25
CA ASN A 240 -32.78 -22.40 14.27
C ASN A 240 -33.13 -20.97 13.81
N TRP A 241 -33.21 -20.73 12.49
CA TRP A 241 -33.67 -19.46 11.93
C TRP A 241 -35.18 -19.25 12.11
N ASN A 242 -35.57 -18.01 12.40
CA ASN A 242 -36.96 -17.55 12.44
C ASN A 242 -37.87 -18.35 13.40
N VAL A 243 -37.38 -18.61 14.62
CA VAL A 243 -38.14 -19.25 15.71
C VAL A 243 -38.84 -18.24 16.62
N GLY A 244 -38.93 -16.98 16.20
CA GLY A 244 -39.55 -15.86 16.91
C GLY A 244 -38.63 -14.64 16.99
N LEU A 245 -39.19 -13.48 17.34
CA LEU A 245 -38.37 -12.30 17.63
C LEU A 245 -37.58 -12.54 18.94
N PRO A 246 -36.28 -12.22 18.96
CA PRO A 246 -35.43 -12.41 20.14
C PRO A 246 -35.80 -11.45 21.27
N LEU A 247 -35.30 -11.70 22.49
CA LEU A 247 -35.72 -10.97 23.69
C LEU A 247 -35.57 -9.44 23.54
N ALA A 248 -36.60 -8.72 23.99
CA ALA A 248 -36.74 -7.27 23.80
C ALA A 248 -35.56 -6.49 24.40
N GLU A 249 -35.08 -6.90 25.57
CA GLU A 249 -34.05 -6.22 26.36
C GLU A 249 -32.83 -5.79 25.52
N LYS A 250 -32.43 -6.63 24.56
CA LYS A 250 -31.22 -6.43 23.74
C LYS A 250 -31.52 -6.20 22.27
N ASN A 251 -32.74 -6.47 21.82
CA ASN A 251 -33.05 -6.59 20.40
C ASN A 251 -34.25 -5.76 19.90
N GLU A 252 -35.06 -5.16 20.80
CA GLU A 252 -36.31 -4.47 20.42
C GLU A 252 -36.08 -3.38 19.35
N ALA A 253 -34.96 -2.65 19.44
CA ALA A 253 -34.61 -1.59 18.51
C ALA A 253 -34.51 -2.06 17.04
N ARG A 254 -34.26 -3.36 16.81
CA ARG A 254 -34.12 -3.96 15.47
C ARG A 254 -35.28 -4.88 15.09
N TRP A 255 -36.28 -5.06 15.94
CA TRP A 255 -37.41 -5.94 15.64
C TRP A 255 -38.16 -5.57 14.36
N SER A 256 -38.27 -4.28 14.04
CA SER A 256 -38.90 -3.84 12.78
C SER A 256 -38.12 -4.29 11.56
N GLU A 257 -36.79 -4.28 11.62
CA GLU A 257 -35.90 -4.75 10.55
C GLU A 257 -35.93 -6.27 10.45
N MET A 258 -35.81 -6.98 11.59
CA MET A 258 -35.94 -8.45 11.66
C MET A 258 -37.28 -8.92 11.08
N GLY A 259 -38.37 -8.20 11.36
CA GLY A 259 -39.71 -8.47 10.86
C GLY A 259 -39.85 -8.38 9.34
N GLN A 260 -38.93 -7.70 8.64
CA GLN A 260 -38.90 -7.70 7.17
C GLN A 260 -38.32 -9.02 6.62
N PHE A 261 -37.49 -9.72 7.39
CA PHE A 261 -36.81 -10.94 6.96
C PHE A 261 -37.59 -12.22 7.20
N VAL A 262 -38.51 -12.24 8.18
CA VAL A 262 -39.23 -13.44 8.62
C VAL A 262 -40.06 -14.13 7.52
N SER A 263 -40.39 -13.41 6.44
CA SER A 263 -41.16 -13.94 5.31
C SER A 263 -40.31 -14.20 4.05
N SER A 264 -38.99 -13.98 4.11
CA SER A 264 -38.10 -14.13 2.96
C SER A 264 -37.67 -15.59 2.80
N PRO A 265 -38.11 -16.29 1.72
CA PRO A 265 -37.68 -17.67 1.47
C PRO A 265 -36.17 -17.77 1.21
N GLU A 266 -35.53 -16.69 0.78
CA GLU A 266 -34.08 -16.59 0.53
C GLU A 266 -33.25 -16.73 1.81
N ARG A 267 -33.87 -16.72 3.00
CA ARG A 267 -33.18 -16.84 4.30
C ARG A 267 -33.52 -18.12 5.06
N ALA A 268 -34.43 -18.94 4.53
CA ALA A 268 -34.93 -20.14 5.19
C ALA A 268 -34.15 -21.39 4.76
N ALA A 269 -32.97 -21.61 5.35
CA ALA A 269 -32.13 -22.78 5.08
C ALA A 269 -32.83 -24.09 5.48
N SER A 270 -32.80 -25.09 4.59
CA SER A 270 -33.26 -26.46 4.86
C SER A 270 -32.06 -27.39 5.11
N MET A 271 -32.34 -28.67 5.34
CA MET A 271 -31.32 -29.70 5.49
C MET A 271 -30.30 -29.70 4.33
N THR A 272 -30.74 -29.48 3.10
CA THR A 272 -29.86 -29.46 1.92
C THR A 272 -28.79 -28.37 2.02
N GLU A 273 -29.18 -27.15 2.41
CA GLU A 273 -28.27 -26.03 2.58
C GLU A 273 -27.33 -26.22 3.77
N ILE A 274 -27.84 -26.77 4.87
CA ILE A 274 -27.06 -27.03 6.09
C ILE A 274 -26.00 -28.11 5.83
N GLU A 275 -26.37 -29.19 5.13
CA GLU A 275 -25.42 -30.24 4.72
C GLU A 275 -24.35 -29.69 3.76
N LEU A 276 -24.75 -28.86 2.77
CA LEU A 276 -23.80 -28.21 1.88
C LEU A 276 -22.78 -27.36 2.65
N ALA A 277 -23.23 -26.56 3.61
CA ALA A 277 -22.35 -25.75 4.45
C ALA A 277 -21.37 -26.61 5.26
N ALA A 278 -21.89 -27.67 5.89
CA ALA A 278 -21.09 -28.56 6.72
C ALA A 278 -20.04 -29.34 5.92
N GLU A 279 -20.37 -29.84 4.72
CA GLU A 279 -19.42 -30.55 3.88
C GLU A 279 -18.34 -29.62 3.32
N VAL A 280 -18.70 -28.42 2.85
CA VAL A 280 -17.72 -27.43 2.39
C VAL A 280 -16.78 -26.99 3.52
N PHE A 281 -17.31 -26.82 4.75
CA PHE A 281 -16.48 -26.56 5.92
C PHE A 281 -15.47 -27.69 6.19
N LYS A 282 -15.89 -28.96 6.13
CA LYS A 282 -15.01 -30.12 6.30
C LYS A 282 -13.92 -30.17 5.24
N GLU A 283 -14.22 -29.78 4.01
CA GLU A 283 -13.24 -29.71 2.92
C GLU A 283 -12.13 -28.70 3.24
N PHE A 284 -12.47 -27.48 3.64
CA PHE A 284 -11.47 -26.47 4.03
C PHE A 284 -10.67 -26.90 5.26
N LEU A 285 -11.32 -27.52 6.26
CA LEU A 285 -10.63 -28.06 7.43
C LEU A 285 -9.63 -29.15 7.04
N THR A 286 -10.02 -30.04 6.12
CA THR A 286 -9.15 -31.10 5.59
C THR A 286 -7.95 -30.49 4.88
N ILE A 287 -8.19 -29.56 3.94
CA ILE A 287 -7.14 -28.85 3.19
C ILE A 287 -6.15 -28.18 4.13
N ARG A 288 -6.66 -27.42 5.13
CA ARG A 288 -5.82 -26.80 6.15
C ARG A 288 -4.98 -27.88 6.81
N GLN A 289 -5.58 -28.91 7.40
CA GLN A 289 -4.88 -29.92 8.20
C GLN A 289 -3.78 -30.67 7.44
N THR A 290 -4.01 -30.97 6.15
CA THR A 290 -3.09 -31.79 5.35
C THR A 290 -1.84 -31.06 4.86
N SER A 291 -1.83 -29.72 4.84
CA SER A 291 -0.66 -28.94 4.43
C SER A 291 -0.16 -28.07 5.59
N PRO A 292 1.13 -28.17 5.98
CA PRO A 292 1.72 -27.27 6.97
C PRO A 292 1.81 -25.82 6.49
N LEU A 293 1.71 -25.56 5.18
CA LEU A 293 1.76 -24.21 4.60
C LEU A 293 0.66 -23.29 5.14
N PHE A 294 -0.48 -23.84 5.58
CA PHE A 294 -1.55 -23.05 6.21
C PHE A 294 -1.35 -22.74 7.70
N ARG A 295 -0.26 -23.24 8.30
CA ARG A 295 0.04 -23.13 9.74
C ARG A 295 1.52 -22.83 9.97
N LEU A 296 2.02 -21.82 9.27
CA LEU A 296 3.38 -21.33 9.50
C LEU A 296 3.51 -20.83 10.93
N THR A 297 4.67 -21.07 11.53
CA THR A 297 4.84 -20.96 12.99
C THR A 297 5.56 -19.69 13.43
N THR A 298 6.10 -18.92 12.48
CA THR A 298 6.84 -17.69 12.75
C THR A 298 6.41 -16.57 11.81
N ALA A 299 6.61 -15.32 12.22
CA ALA A 299 6.37 -14.17 11.37
C ALA A 299 7.28 -14.17 10.13
N GLU A 300 8.54 -14.59 10.29
CA GLU A 300 9.51 -14.68 9.20
C GLU A 300 9.07 -15.67 8.12
N GLU A 301 8.60 -16.86 8.50
CA GLU A 301 8.06 -17.83 7.54
C GLU A 301 6.87 -17.26 6.76
N ILE A 302 5.97 -16.55 7.45
CA ILE A 302 4.80 -15.92 6.80
C ILE A 302 5.26 -14.84 5.82
N MET A 303 6.16 -13.94 6.22
CA MET A 303 6.64 -12.86 5.36
C MET A 303 7.44 -13.38 4.15
N GLN A 304 8.14 -14.51 4.29
CA GLN A 304 8.89 -15.11 3.18
C GLN A 304 7.98 -15.86 2.20
N ARG A 305 6.96 -16.56 2.71
CA ARG A 305 6.18 -17.53 1.91
C ARG A 305 4.84 -17.02 1.44
N VAL A 306 4.17 -16.14 2.19
CA VAL A 306 2.81 -15.71 1.86
C VAL A 306 2.84 -14.51 0.92
N GLY A 307 2.25 -14.67 -0.26
CA GLY A 307 2.10 -13.64 -1.28
C GLY A 307 0.65 -13.30 -1.58
N PHE A 308 0.41 -12.11 -2.12
CA PHE A 308 -0.90 -11.73 -2.66
C PHE A 308 -0.78 -11.23 -4.11
N HIS A 309 -1.80 -11.52 -4.93
CA HIS A 309 -1.71 -11.33 -6.38
C HIS A 309 -2.80 -10.45 -7.01
N ASN A 310 -3.84 -10.10 -6.26
CA ASN A 310 -4.81 -9.08 -6.68
C ASN A 310 -4.60 -7.81 -5.85
N LEU A 311 -3.73 -6.92 -6.33
CA LEU A 311 -3.15 -5.80 -5.57
C LEU A 311 -3.21 -4.47 -6.33
N GLY A 312 -2.95 -3.37 -5.62
CA GLY A 312 -2.86 -2.03 -6.20
C GLY A 312 -4.21 -1.42 -6.56
N THR A 313 -4.17 -0.30 -7.29
CA THR A 313 -5.35 0.46 -7.74
C THR A 313 -6.22 -0.29 -8.76
N ARG A 314 -5.66 -1.30 -9.44
CA ARG A 314 -6.34 -2.11 -10.48
C ARG A 314 -6.86 -3.45 -9.99
N GLN A 315 -6.83 -3.70 -8.68
CA GLN A 315 -7.30 -4.96 -8.14
C GLN A 315 -8.80 -5.16 -8.40
N GLN A 316 -9.20 -6.39 -8.73
CA GLN A 316 -10.60 -6.76 -8.92
C GLN A 316 -11.32 -6.72 -7.56
N VAL A 317 -12.41 -5.96 -7.46
CA VAL A 317 -13.24 -5.87 -6.23
C VAL A 317 -13.87 -7.22 -5.95
N GLY A 318 -13.73 -7.75 -4.72
CA GLY A 318 -14.27 -9.04 -4.30
C GLY A 318 -13.47 -10.24 -4.82
N LEU A 319 -12.16 -10.07 -5.03
CA LEU A 319 -11.25 -11.16 -5.39
C LEU A 319 -9.99 -11.07 -4.52
N ILE A 320 -9.63 -12.14 -3.84
CA ILE A 320 -8.37 -12.27 -3.13
C ILE A 320 -7.63 -13.47 -3.71
N ALA A 321 -6.34 -13.31 -3.96
CA ALA A 321 -5.47 -14.38 -4.44
C ALA A 321 -4.25 -14.41 -3.52
N MET A 322 -4.19 -15.41 -2.65
CA MET A 322 -3.11 -15.62 -1.67
C MET A 322 -2.28 -16.84 -2.08
N SER A 323 -0.99 -16.67 -2.33
CA SER A 323 -0.08 -17.82 -2.47
C SER A 323 0.64 -18.13 -1.16
N ILE A 324 1.09 -19.37 -1.04
CA ILE A 324 2.03 -19.80 0.00
C ILE A 324 3.12 -20.63 -0.69
N ASP A 325 4.34 -20.11 -0.67
CA ASP A 325 5.49 -20.69 -1.35
C ASP A 325 6.18 -21.77 -0.50
N ASP A 326 6.48 -22.90 -1.13
CA ASP A 326 7.40 -23.92 -0.61
C ASP A 326 8.48 -24.28 -1.62
N GLY A 327 8.70 -23.39 -2.58
CA GLY A 327 9.61 -23.59 -3.68
C GLY A 327 11.08 -23.44 -3.33
N TYR A 328 11.90 -24.20 -4.05
CA TYR A 328 13.33 -23.95 -4.15
C TYR A 328 13.60 -22.88 -5.21
N ASN A 329 14.38 -21.85 -4.85
CA ASN A 329 14.94 -20.90 -5.80
C ASN A 329 16.41 -20.62 -5.43
N SER A 330 17.35 -21.12 -6.24
CA SER A 330 18.79 -20.95 -5.98
C SER A 330 19.29 -19.51 -6.02
N GLU A 331 18.49 -18.59 -6.59
CA GLU A 331 18.81 -17.16 -6.71
C GLU A 331 18.14 -16.33 -5.60
N ALA A 332 17.28 -16.94 -4.78
CA ALA A 332 16.64 -16.24 -3.67
C ALA A 332 17.66 -15.91 -2.57
N GLU A 333 17.54 -14.71 -1.99
CA GLU A 333 18.37 -14.28 -0.86
C GLU A 333 18.24 -15.22 0.35
N THR A 334 17.03 -15.78 0.55
CA THR A 334 16.76 -16.80 1.55
C THR A 334 16.19 -18.04 0.87
N LEU A 335 16.89 -19.17 1.02
CA LEU A 335 16.40 -20.47 0.56
C LEU A 335 15.32 -20.98 1.51
N LEU A 336 14.14 -21.28 0.95
CA LEU A 336 13.05 -21.88 1.71
C LEU A 336 13.34 -23.36 1.97
N THR A 337 13.12 -23.78 3.22
CA THR A 337 13.15 -25.21 3.57
C THR A 337 11.87 -25.87 3.07
N ASP A 338 11.97 -27.04 2.43
CA ASP A 338 10.82 -27.89 2.09
C ASP A 338 10.08 -28.31 3.38
N ILE A 339 8.87 -27.79 3.57
CA ILE A 339 8.02 -28.10 4.74
C ILE A 339 6.78 -28.92 4.39
N ASP A 340 6.34 -28.92 3.13
CA ASP A 340 5.24 -29.71 2.58
C ASP A 340 5.72 -30.59 1.43
N VAL A 341 6.03 -31.83 1.78
CA VAL A 341 6.46 -32.89 0.85
C VAL A 341 5.49 -33.19 -0.31
N ASN A 342 4.26 -32.69 -0.27
CA ASN A 342 3.27 -32.92 -1.33
C ASN A 342 3.17 -31.75 -2.32
N TYR A 343 3.52 -30.53 -1.91
CA TYR A 343 3.19 -29.32 -2.68
C TYR A 343 4.31 -28.27 -2.61
N ASP A 344 4.86 -27.91 -3.77
CA ASP A 344 5.87 -26.84 -3.87
C ASP A 344 5.25 -25.44 -3.71
N ALA A 345 3.93 -25.31 -3.88
CA ALA A 345 3.20 -24.07 -3.66
C ALA A 345 1.68 -24.31 -3.55
N VAL A 346 1.01 -23.38 -2.87
CA VAL A 346 -0.46 -23.31 -2.76
C VAL A 346 -0.94 -21.95 -3.25
N MET A 347 -2.11 -21.89 -3.91
CA MET A 347 -2.81 -20.66 -4.27
C MET A 347 -4.26 -20.74 -3.78
N VAL A 348 -4.66 -19.82 -2.91
CA VAL A 348 -6.03 -19.65 -2.42
C VAL A 348 -6.67 -18.47 -3.15
N MET A 349 -7.68 -18.78 -3.95
CA MET A 349 -8.48 -17.80 -4.65
C MET A 349 -9.84 -17.66 -3.97
N VAL A 350 -10.14 -16.48 -3.41
CA VAL A 350 -11.42 -16.15 -2.79
C VAL A 350 -12.16 -15.18 -3.70
N ASN A 351 -13.24 -15.64 -4.33
CA ASN A 351 -14.14 -14.79 -5.10
C ASN A 351 -15.41 -14.54 -4.29
N THR A 352 -15.58 -13.32 -3.77
CA THR A 352 -16.79 -12.88 -3.06
C THR A 352 -17.75 -12.12 -3.97
N GLY A 353 -17.43 -12.00 -5.26
CA GLY A 353 -18.30 -11.42 -6.28
C GLY A 353 -19.31 -12.42 -6.84
N TYR A 354 -20.25 -11.90 -7.63
CA TYR A 354 -21.39 -12.64 -8.20
C TYR A 354 -21.14 -13.16 -9.63
N GLU A 355 -19.91 -13.01 -10.12
CA GLU A 355 -19.49 -13.46 -11.45
C GLU A 355 -18.22 -14.32 -11.31
N GLU A 356 -17.98 -15.19 -12.30
CA GLU A 356 -16.70 -15.88 -12.44
C GLU A 356 -15.57 -14.87 -12.65
N LYS A 357 -14.42 -15.11 -12.03
CA LYS A 357 -13.25 -14.26 -12.15
C LYS A 357 -12.02 -15.04 -12.54
N THR A 358 -11.17 -14.39 -13.30
CA THR A 358 -9.86 -14.90 -13.69
C THR A 358 -8.78 -13.91 -13.25
N LEU A 359 -7.69 -14.44 -12.71
CA LEU A 359 -6.49 -13.68 -12.39
C LEU A 359 -5.27 -14.35 -12.99
N SER A 360 -4.50 -13.60 -13.76
CA SER A 360 -3.20 -14.02 -14.26
C SER A 360 -2.11 -13.66 -13.25
N VAL A 361 -1.22 -14.62 -12.99
CA VAL A 361 -0.07 -14.48 -12.10
C VAL A 361 1.15 -14.92 -12.89
N ASN A 362 2.09 -13.99 -13.07
CA ASN A 362 3.33 -14.28 -13.78
C ASN A 362 4.11 -15.38 -13.06
N THR A 363 4.81 -16.23 -13.81
CA THR A 363 5.58 -17.38 -13.30
C THR A 363 4.76 -18.52 -12.68
N ALA A 364 3.45 -18.34 -12.46
CA ALA A 364 2.58 -19.41 -11.99
C ALA A 364 2.51 -20.53 -13.02
N SER A 365 2.85 -21.75 -12.61
CA SER A 365 2.91 -22.94 -13.46
C SER A 365 2.73 -24.21 -12.63
N GLY A 366 2.26 -25.28 -13.25
CA GLY A 366 2.07 -26.60 -12.67
C GLY A 366 0.92 -26.70 -11.67
N PHE A 367 0.02 -25.70 -11.61
CA PHE A 367 -1.07 -25.71 -10.65
C PHE A 367 -2.25 -26.57 -11.11
N MET A 368 -2.93 -27.18 -10.15
CA MET A 368 -4.19 -27.88 -10.33
C MET A 368 -5.12 -27.59 -9.15
N LEU A 369 -6.44 -27.68 -9.37
CA LEU A 369 -7.40 -27.58 -8.27
C LEU A 369 -7.06 -28.65 -7.21
N HIS A 370 -7.14 -28.31 -5.92
CA HIS A 370 -6.80 -29.22 -4.84
C HIS A 370 -7.64 -30.51 -4.95
N PRO A 371 -7.06 -31.72 -4.75
CA PRO A 371 -7.78 -32.98 -4.94
C PRO A 371 -9.11 -33.09 -4.18
N VAL A 372 -9.15 -32.59 -2.93
CA VAL A 372 -10.39 -32.48 -2.14
C VAL A 372 -11.48 -31.73 -2.90
N GLN A 373 -11.14 -30.60 -3.54
CA GLN A 373 -12.11 -29.77 -4.25
C GLN A 373 -12.46 -30.28 -5.65
N GLN A 374 -11.60 -31.06 -6.30
CA GLN A 374 -11.97 -31.78 -7.54
C GLN A 374 -13.13 -32.76 -7.31
N SER A 375 -13.21 -33.32 -6.10
CA SER A 375 -14.32 -34.18 -5.64
C SER A 375 -15.29 -33.47 -4.69
N SER A 376 -15.27 -32.12 -4.61
CA SER A 376 -16.03 -31.34 -3.63
C SER A 376 -17.52 -31.70 -3.63
N TYR A 377 -18.19 -31.70 -2.49
CA TYR A 377 -19.66 -31.79 -2.43
C TYR A 377 -20.33 -30.64 -3.20
N ASP A 378 -19.70 -29.47 -3.20
CA ASP A 378 -20.10 -28.32 -4.00
C ASP A 378 -19.67 -28.48 -5.46
N SER A 379 -20.63 -28.71 -6.36
CA SER A 379 -20.33 -28.86 -7.78
C SER A 379 -19.79 -27.58 -8.44
N THR A 380 -20.03 -26.42 -7.84
CA THR A 380 -19.58 -25.14 -8.41
C THR A 380 -18.06 -25.02 -8.36
N VAL A 381 -17.42 -25.29 -7.21
CA VAL A 381 -15.96 -25.19 -7.09
C VAL A 381 -15.20 -26.19 -7.98
N ARG A 382 -15.81 -27.32 -8.34
CA ARG A 382 -15.22 -28.28 -9.30
C ARG A 382 -14.98 -27.66 -10.68
N GLY A 383 -15.68 -26.57 -11.00
CA GLY A 383 -15.49 -25.79 -12.22
C GLY A 383 -14.31 -24.83 -12.17
N ALA A 384 -13.64 -24.64 -11.02
CA ALA A 384 -12.45 -23.83 -10.92
C ALA A 384 -11.25 -24.52 -11.60
N TYR A 385 -10.45 -23.78 -12.36
CA TYR A 385 -9.36 -24.35 -13.15
C TYR A 385 -8.19 -23.40 -13.29
N PHE A 386 -7.05 -23.97 -13.67
CA PHE A 386 -5.81 -23.27 -13.97
C PHE A 386 -5.40 -23.56 -15.41
N THR A 387 -4.90 -22.53 -16.11
CA THR A 387 -4.35 -22.63 -17.46
C THR A 387 -3.03 -21.89 -17.57
N GLU A 388 -2.12 -22.39 -18.40
CA GLU A 388 -0.87 -21.71 -18.74
C GLU A 388 -0.90 -21.24 -20.19
N ASP A 389 -0.38 -20.04 -20.42
CA ASP A 389 -0.12 -19.57 -21.78
C ASP A 389 1.26 -20.03 -22.29
N GLN A 390 1.54 -19.74 -23.57
CA GLN A 390 2.82 -20.11 -24.20
C GLN A 390 4.02 -19.30 -23.68
N ALA A 391 3.78 -18.19 -22.97
CA ALA A 391 4.80 -17.33 -22.39
C ALA A 391 5.15 -17.74 -20.94
N GLY A 392 4.47 -18.75 -20.38
CA GLY A 392 4.71 -19.25 -19.03
C GLY A 392 3.98 -18.47 -17.94
N ASN A 393 2.93 -17.73 -18.29
CA ASN A 393 2.04 -17.08 -17.32
C ASN A 393 0.84 -17.98 -17.03
N GLY A 394 0.51 -18.11 -15.75
CA GLY A 394 -0.60 -18.92 -15.28
C GLY A 394 -1.83 -18.08 -14.94
N SER A 395 -3.00 -18.55 -15.34
CA SER A 395 -4.30 -17.93 -15.01
C SER A 395 -5.14 -18.86 -14.17
N PHE A 396 -5.66 -18.34 -13.07
CA PHE A 396 -6.57 -19.03 -12.16
C PHE A 396 -7.99 -18.52 -12.39
N THR A 397 -8.92 -19.40 -12.72
CA THR A 397 -10.34 -19.07 -12.92
C THR A 397 -11.18 -19.68 -11.82
N VAL A 398 -12.02 -18.85 -11.18
CA VAL A 398 -12.82 -19.22 -10.01
C VAL A 398 -14.26 -18.72 -10.16
N PRO A 399 -15.26 -19.61 -10.01
CA PRO A 399 -16.67 -19.22 -10.06
C PRO A 399 -17.07 -18.18 -9.01
N ALA A 400 -18.23 -17.56 -9.21
CA ALA A 400 -18.83 -16.63 -8.25
C ALA A 400 -18.96 -17.23 -6.83
N LEU A 401 -18.82 -16.39 -5.80
CA LEU A 401 -18.99 -16.76 -4.38
C LEU A 401 -18.29 -18.08 -4.01
N THR A 402 -17.02 -18.21 -4.36
CA THR A 402 -16.27 -19.48 -4.24
C THR A 402 -14.88 -19.23 -3.69
N ILE A 403 -14.43 -20.12 -2.80
CA ILE A 403 -13.01 -20.25 -2.47
C ILE A 403 -12.47 -21.49 -3.16
N ALA A 404 -11.54 -21.32 -4.09
CA ALA A 404 -10.83 -22.40 -4.74
C ALA A 404 -9.37 -22.42 -4.28
N VAL A 405 -8.89 -23.59 -3.88
CA VAL A 405 -7.51 -23.84 -3.49
C VAL A 405 -6.86 -24.62 -4.62
N PHE A 406 -5.82 -24.06 -5.21
CA PHE A 406 -4.97 -24.71 -6.19
C PHE A 406 -3.64 -25.09 -5.54
N VAL A 407 -3.06 -26.18 -6.00
CA VAL A 407 -1.78 -26.69 -5.52
C VAL A 407 -0.86 -26.97 -6.69
N LYS A 408 0.44 -26.75 -6.48
CA LYS A 408 1.51 -27.19 -7.37
C LYS A 408 2.12 -28.46 -6.78
N PRO A 409 1.81 -29.66 -7.32
CA PRO A 409 2.29 -30.91 -6.75
C PRO A 409 3.81 -31.02 -6.81
N GLN A 410 4.42 -31.40 -5.70
CA GLN A 410 5.84 -31.73 -5.64
C GLN A 410 6.07 -33.15 -6.16
N ALA A 411 7.07 -33.30 -7.03
CA ALA A 411 7.44 -34.59 -7.63
C ALA A 411 8.91 -34.93 -7.33
N GLY A 412 9.15 -35.55 -6.18
CA GLY A 412 10.49 -35.93 -5.74
C GLY A 412 11.12 -34.86 -4.85
N ALA A 413 12.26 -34.31 -5.27
CA ALA A 413 12.89 -33.20 -4.54
C ALA A 413 12.06 -31.92 -4.70
N GLN A 414 12.21 -30.99 -3.75
CA GLN A 414 11.62 -29.65 -3.78
C GLN A 414 11.84 -28.99 -5.14
N GLY A 415 10.74 -28.67 -5.81
CA GLY A 415 10.71 -27.99 -7.10
C GLY A 415 10.66 -26.47 -6.94
N TYR A 416 10.58 -25.74 -8.05
CA TYR A 416 10.24 -24.33 -7.99
C TYR A 416 8.79 -24.17 -7.55
N GLY A 417 8.52 -23.25 -6.63
CA GLY A 417 7.18 -22.96 -6.13
C GLY A 417 6.55 -21.78 -6.87
N LEU A 418 6.02 -20.83 -6.11
CA LEU A 418 5.50 -19.55 -6.58
C LEU A 418 5.89 -18.47 -5.58
N ALA A 419 6.84 -17.62 -5.97
CA ALA A 419 7.38 -16.58 -5.09
C ALA A 419 6.27 -15.68 -4.53
N SER A 420 6.36 -15.34 -3.23
CA SER A 420 5.43 -14.46 -2.53
C SER A 420 5.31 -13.07 -3.18
N TYR A 421 6.36 -12.62 -3.87
CA TYR A 421 6.43 -11.36 -4.61
C TYR A 421 6.18 -11.50 -6.13
N ALA A 422 5.68 -12.64 -6.62
CA ALA A 422 5.38 -12.85 -8.04
C ALA A 422 4.37 -11.84 -8.62
N THR A 423 3.67 -11.09 -7.76
CA THR A 423 2.79 -9.97 -8.16
C THR A 423 2.93 -8.72 -7.27
N ALA A 424 3.54 -8.83 -6.10
CA ALA A 424 3.86 -7.68 -5.26
C ALA A 424 5.16 -7.02 -5.77
N GLY A 425 5.06 -6.12 -6.75
CA GLY A 425 6.15 -5.19 -7.05
C GLY A 425 7.48 -5.84 -7.47
N ALA A 426 7.44 -6.70 -8.48
CA ALA A 426 8.50 -6.69 -9.48
C ALA A 426 8.58 -5.26 -10.10
N PRO A 427 9.74 -4.81 -10.59
CA PRO A 427 9.92 -3.47 -11.16
C PRO A 427 8.80 -3.13 -12.12
N ASP A 428 8.28 -1.92 -11.97
CA ASP A 428 7.55 -1.13 -12.95
C ASP A 428 7.48 -1.75 -14.37
N VAL A 429 6.34 -2.38 -14.70
CA VAL A 429 6.17 -3.13 -15.96
C VAL A 429 5.92 -2.13 -17.10
N VAL A 430 6.96 -1.91 -17.90
CA VAL A 430 6.95 -1.04 -19.10
C VAL A 430 5.90 -1.55 -20.11
N PRO A 431 4.81 -0.80 -20.41
CA PRO A 431 3.67 -1.30 -21.20
C PRO A 431 3.98 -1.84 -22.60
N TYR A 432 5.08 -1.38 -23.20
CA TYR A 432 5.54 -1.83 -24.52
C TYR A 432 6.89 -2.59 -24.45
N GLY A 433 7.27 -3.07 -23.26
CA GLY A 433 8.55 -3.75 -23.00
C GLY A 433 9.73 -2.86 -23.41
N ASP A 434 10.75 -3.47 -24.03
CA ASP A 434 11.92 -2.75 -24.58
C ASP A 434 11.62 -2.01 -25.89
N THR A 435 10.37 -2.03 -26.40
CA THR A 435 10.04 -1.42 -27.68
C THR A 435 10.02 0.10 -27.55
N PRO A 436 10.89 0.84 -28.25
CA PRO A 436 10.83 2.29 -28.25
C PRO A 436 9.56 2.79 -28.91
N VAL A 437 8.91 3.76 -28.28
CA VAL A 437 7.67 4.39 -28.75
C VAL A 437 7.90 5.87 -28.97
N TYR A 438 7.33 6.40 -30.05
CA TYR A 438 7.67 7.72 -30.57
C TYR A 438 6.42 8.56 -30.83
N LEU A 439 6.56 9.87 -30.69
CA LEU A 439 5.63 10.85 -31.25
C LEU A 439 5.94 10.98 -32.73
N ARG A 440 5.12 10.40 -33.62
CA ARG A 440 5.35 10.40 -35.07
C ARG A 440 4.35 11.28 -35.77
N GLY A 441 4.78 12.31 -36.49
CA GLY A 441 3.85 13.23 -37.15
C GLY A 441 4.50 14.24 -38.07
N SER A 442 3.71 15.23 -38.52
CA SER A 442 4.20 16.27 -39.43
C SER A 442 5.32 17.13 -38.82
N MET A 443 5.41 17.23 -37.48
CA MET A 443 6.45 17.97 -36.77
C MET A 443 7.87 17.39 -36.96
N ASN A 444 7.98 16.09 -37.27
CA ASN A 444 9.25 15.39 -37.44
C ASN A 444 9.29 14.57 -38.75
N GLY A 445 8.46 14.94 -39.73
CA GLY A 445 8.39 14.25 -41.02
C GLY A 445 8.00 12.78 -40.92
N TRP A 446 7.27 12.38 -39.87
CA TRP A 446 6.90 11.01 -39.55
C TRP A 446 8.08 10.08 -39.22
N GLY A 447 9.23 10.66 -38.83
CA GLY A 447 10.42 9.94 -38.37
C GLY A 447 10.28 9.35 -36.97
N THR A 448 11.42 9.01 -36.37
CA THR A 448 11.56 8.53 -34.98
C THR A 448 12.16 9.60 -34.06
N ASP A 449 12.27 10.84 -34.52
CA ASP A 449 12.80 11.96 -33.74
C ASP A 449 11.73 12.43 -32.75
N GLY A 450 11.80 11.99 -31.49
CA GLY A 450 10.78 12.26 -30.45
C GLY A 450 10.39 10.99 -29.71
N ASP A 451 11.36 10.34 -29.08
CA ASP A 451 11.16 9.16 -28.25
C ASP A 451 10.47 9.52 -26.94
N PHE A 452 9.46 8.73 -26.60
CA PHE A 452 8.82 8.83 -25.30
C PHE A 452 9.69 8.16 -24.25
N SER A 453 9.98 8.90 -23.18
CA SER A 453 10.64 8.40 -21.99
C SER A 453 9.62 7.82 -21.02
N TYR A 454 9.86 6.59 -20.57
CA TYR A 454 9.02 5.94 -19.57
C TYR A 454 9.27 6.54 -18.18
N GLN A 455 8.20 7.00 -17.54
CA GLN A 455 8.23 7.63 -16.22
C GLN A 455 7.75 6.68 -15.11
N GLY A 456 7.28 5.51 -15.50
CA GLY A 456 6.74 4.49 -14.63
C GLY A 456 5.24 4.49 -14.45
N ASN A 457 4.71 3.40 -13.89
CA ASN A 457 3.30 3.10 -13.72
C ASN A 457 2.47 3.18 -15.01
N GLY A 458 3.11 2.91 -16.15
CA GLY A 458 2.48 2.98 -17.47
C GLY A 458 2.55 4.35 -18.14
N ILE A 459 3.21 5.34 -17.53
CA ILE A 459 3.28 6.70 -18.05
C ILE A 459 4.49 6.87 -18.98
N TYR A 460 4.22 7.41 -20.17
CA TYR A 460 5.20 7.82 -21.15
C TYR A 460 5.11 9.32 -21.37
N THR A 461 6.25 10.01 -21.44
CA THR A 461 6.27 11.45 -21.78
C THR A 461 7.26 11.79 -22.89
N VAL A 462 6.94 12.79 -23.69
CA VAL A 462 7.86 13.43 -24.64
C VAL A 462 7.50 14.90 -24.78
N THR A 463 8.49 15.73 -25.04
CA THR A 463 8.28 17.15 -25.33
C THR A 463 8.51 17.46 -26.80
N ALA A 464 7.75 18.41 -27.35
CA ALA A 464 7.92 18.90 -28.70
C ALA A 464 7.76 20.41 -28.78
N GLN A 465 8.69 21.09 -29.45
CA GLN A 465 8.59 22.52 -29.74
C GLN A 465 7.61 22.71 -30.91
N LEU A 466 6.50 23.40 -30.67
CA LEU A 466 5.44 23.62 -31.67
C LEU A 466 5.20 25.11 -31.90
N THR A 467 4.88 25.48 -33.13
CA THR A 467 4.60 26.86 -33.55
C THR A 467 3.10 27.13 -33.53
N ALA A 468 2.69 28.23 -32.89
CA ALA A 468 1.34 28.71 -32.76
C ALA A 468 0.58 28.70 -34.09
N GLY A 469 -0.66 28.20 -34.07
CA GLY A 469 -1.56 28.24 -35.22
C GLY A 469 -1.26 27.22 -36.33
N ASN A 470 -0.14 26.50 -36.29
CA ASN A 470 0.11 25.38 -37.19
C ASN A 470 -0.66 24.14 -36.72
N GLN A 471 -1.39 23.49 -37.62
CA GLN A 471 -2.01 22.20 -37.30
C GLN A 471 -1.02 21.06 -37.51
N TYR A 472 -0.75 20.30 -36.46
CA TYR A 472 0.12 19.13 -36.49
C TYR A 472 -0.72 17.86 -36.52
N GLU A 473 -0.41 16.96 -37.46
CA GLU A 473 -0.97 15.62 -37.49
C GLU A 473 0.05 14.62 -36.95
N PHE A 474 -0.38 13.69 -36.09
CA PHE A 474 0.56 12.79 -35.41
C PHE A 474 -0.10 11.51 -34.88
N LYS A 475 0.75 10.63 -34.36
CA LYS A 475 0.44 9.36 -33.72
C LYS A 475 1.44 9.02 -32.61
N PHE A 476 1.03 8.09 -31.75
CA PHE A 476 1.90 7.40 -30.80
C PHE A 476 2.24 6.02 -31.39
N ALA A 477 3.49 5.81 -31.81
CA ALA A 477 3.83 4.64 -32.62
C ALA A 477 5.28 4.17 -32.46
N SER A 478 5.52 2.88 -32.68
CA SER A 478 6.85 2.27 -32.78
C SER A 478 7.47 2.56 -34.16
N GLU A 479 8.78 2.33 -34.30
CA GLU A 479 9.50 2.51 -35.57
C GLU A 479 8.89 1.66 -36.70
N ASP A 480 8.56 0.40 -36.39
CA ASP A 480 8.03 -0.59 -37.32
C ASP A 480 6.55 -0.41 -37.68
N TRP A 481 5.83 0.52 -37.01
CA TRP A 481 4.38 0.73 -37.10
C TRP A 481 3.50 -0.49 -36.77
N ALA A 482 4.11 -1.62 -36.41
CA ALA A 482 3.45 -2.90 -36.21
C ALA A 482 3.23 -3.17 -34.72
N THR A 483 4.22 -2.82 -33.89
CA THR A 483 4.18 -3.09 -32.45
C THR A 483 3.30 -2.07 -31.72
N VAL A 484 3.41 -0.79 -32.07
CA VAL A 484 2.60 0.30 -31.54
C VAL A 484 2.19 1.21 -32.69
N ASN A 485 0.89 1.47 -32.86
CA ASN A 485 0.35 2.38 -33.88
C ASN A 485 -1.01 2.91 -33.41
N PHE A 486 -0.96 3.91 -32.54
CA PHE A 486 -2.12 4.56 -31.95
C PHE A 486 -2.37 5.92 -32.57
N GLY A 487 -3.63 6.13 -32.93
CA GLY A 487 -4.14 7.40 -33.41
C GLY A 487 -5.56 7.63 -32.90
N ALA A 488 -6.34 8.43 -33.60
CA ALA A 488 -7.71 8.73 -33.17
C ALA A 488 -8.57 7.46 -33.14
N ALA A 489 -9.19 7.17 -31.99
CA ALA A 489 -10.05 6.00 -31.82
C ALA A 489 -11.27 6.02 -32.77
N ASN A 490 -11.78 7.21 -33.06
CA ASN A 490 -12.88 7.45 -33.99
C ASN A 490 -12.47 8.45 -35.07
N ALA A 491 -12.79 8.14 -36.34
CA ALA A 491 -12.49 9.00 -37.48
C ALA A 491 -13.23 10.35 -37.43
N SER A 492 -14.26 10.50 -36.59
CA SER A 492 -14.94 11.79 -36.35
C SER A 492 -14.38 12.59 -35.17
N GLU A 493 -13.45 12.04 -34.37
CA GLU A 493 -12.93 12.63 -33.14
C GLU A 493 -11.40 12.66 -33.20
N THR A 494 -10.86 13.40 -34.17
CA THR A 494 -9.42 13.42 -34.46
C THR A 494 -8.69 14.60 -33.82
N THR A 495 -9.40 15.62 -33.34
CA THR A 495 -8.81 16.82 -32.76
C THR A 495 -8.55 16.64 -31.26
N VAL A 496 -7.30 16.85 -30.85
CA VAL A 496 -6.87 16.91 -29.44
C VAL A 496 -6.93 18.35 -28.97
N THR A 497 -7.50 18.57 -27.78
CA THR A 497 -7.55 19.89 -27.12
C THR A 497 -6.59 19.86 -25.92
N GLU A 498 -5.87 20.95 -25.70
CA GLU A 498 -4.92 21.08 -24.58
C GLU A 498 -5.62 20.78 -23.23
N SER A 499 -4.93 20.03 -22.36
CA SER A 499 -5.39 19.56 -21.04
C SER A 499 -6.68 18.74 -21.04
N VAL A 500 -7.15 18.27 -22.21
CA VAL A 500 -8.30 17.37 -22.32
C VAL A 500 -7.80 15.97 -22.67
N PRO A 501 -8.01 14.96 -21.80
CA PRO A 501 -7.61 13.58 -22.10
C PRO A 501 -8.35 13.03 -23.33
N VAL A 502 -7.61 12.37 -24.22
CA VAL A 502 -8.15 11.73 -25.42
C VAL A 502 -7.75 10.27 -25.45
N ALA A 503 -8.75 9.38 -25.51
CA ALA A 503 -8.52 7.95 -25.68
C ALA A 503 -8.01 7.67 -27.10
N LEU A 504 -6.91 6.94 -27.19
CA LEU A 504 -6.32 6.52 -28.46
C LEU A 504 -6.85 5.14 -28.87
N GLY A 505 -6.80 4.85 -30.16
CA GLY A 505 -7.13 3.52 -30.70
C GLY A 505 -6.10 3.03 -31.71
N THR A 506 -6.01 1.71 -31.85
CA THR A 506 -5.19 1.04 -32.89
C THR A 506 -5.81 1.24 -34.27
N THR A 507 -5.69 2.45 -34.81
CA THR A 507 -6.30 2.84 -36.08
C THR A 507 -5.26 3.50 -36.99
N ASN A 508 -5.59 3.56 -38.28
CA ASN A 508 -4.80 4.36 -39.20
C ASN A 508 -5.15 5.85 -39.19
N ASN A 509 -6.08 6.30 -38.33
CA ASN A 509 -6.49 7.70 -38.24
C ASN A 509 -5.43 8.54 -37.52
N ASN A 510 -5.12 9.73 -38.01
CA ASN A 510 -4.20 10.65 -37.35
C ASN A 510 -4.92 11.46 -36.26
N LEU A 511 -4.18 11.85 -35.21
CA LEU A 511 -4.58 12.88 -34.26
C LEU A 511 -4.16 14.25 -34.78
N PHE A 512 -4.87 15.31 -34.41
CA PHE A 512 -4.57 16.69 -34.79
C PHE A 512 -4.50 17.59 -33.56
N PHE A 513 -3.42 18.35 -33.43
CA PHE A 513 -3.26 19.36 -32.38
C PHE A 513 -2.82 20.69 -33.00
N THR A 514 -3.41 21.79 -32.54
CA THR A 514 -3.04 23.15 -32.96
C THR A 514 -2.67 23.96 -31.72
N PRO A 515 -1.38 24.23 -31.46
CA PRO A 515 -0.93 25.01 -30.31
C PRO A 515 -1.42 26.46 -30.41
N ALA A 516 -1.78 27.04 -29.26
CA ALA A 516 -2.23 28.44 -29.18
C ALA A 516 -1.07 29.44 -29.21
N ILE A 517 0.10 29.05 -28.69
CA ILE A 517 1.32 29.86 -28.58
C ILE A 517 2.56 29.06 -29.01
N ASP A 518 3.63 29.78 -29.40
CA ASP A 518 4.94 29.20 -29.69
C ASP A 518 5.55 28.74 -28.35
N ALA A 519 5.60 27.44 -28.12
CA ALA A 519 6.06 26.86 -26.85
C ALA A 519 6.52 25.41 -27.02
N THR A 520 7.10 24.87 -25.95
CA THR A 520 7.30 23.42 -25.81
C THR A 520 6.05 22.81 -25.17
N TYR A 521 5.52 21.75 -25.78
CA TYR A 521 4.36 21.04 -25.27
C TYR A 521 4.79 19.65 -24.79
N LEU A 522 4.29 19.26 -23.62
CA LEU A 522 4.43 17.93 -23.04
C LEU A 522 3.28 17.04 -23.51
N PHE A 523 3.64 15.94 -24.14
CA PHE A 523 2.72 14.86 -24.50
C PHE A 523 2.86 13.78 -23.43
N THR A 524 1.78 13.49 -22.72
CA THR A 524 1.71 12.42 -21.73
C THR A 524 0.79 11.34 -22.23
N VAL A 525 1.31 10.11 -22.35
CA VAL A 525 0.53 8.93 -22.69
C VAL A 525 0.46 8.04 -21.46
N ASP A 526 -0.74 7.92 -20.89
CA ASP A 526 -1.06 6.89 -19.91
C ASP A 526 -1.39 5.60 -20.65
N ALA A 527 -0.43 4.69 -20.66
CA ALA A 527 -0.54 3.34 -21.21
C ALA A 527 -0.68 2.30 -20.10
N SER A 528 -1.24 2.66 -18.94
CA SER A 528 -1.63 1.69 -17.92
C SER A 528 -2.59 0.64 -18.51
N ASP A 529 -3.45 1.03 -19.45
CA ASP A 529 -4.05 0.13 -20.44
C ASP A 529 -3.30 0.25 -21.78
N PRO A 530 -2.40 -0.69 -22.13
CA PRO A 530 -1.63 -0.63 -23.38
C PRO A 530 -2.49 -0.77 -24.64
N GLN A 531 -3.77 -1.19 -24.53
CA GLN A 531 -4.68 -1.34 -25.67
C GLN A 531 -5.56 -0.11 -25.91
N ALA A 532 -5.72 0.74 -24.90
CA ALA A 532 -6.51 1.98 -24.98
C ALA A 532 -5.78 3.13 -24.26
N PRO A 533 -4.55 3.48 -24.69
CA PRO A 533 -3.79 4.50 -24.00
C PRO A 533 -4.49 5.86 -24.09
N VAL A 534 -4.33 6.68 -23.05
CA VAL A 534 -4.92 8.02 -22.98
C VAL A 534 -3.83 9.05 -23.18
N LEU A 535 -4.02 9.92 -24.16
CA LEU A 535 -3.12 11.04 -24.42
C LEU A 535 -3.66 12.32 -23.77
N THR A 536 -2.77 13.04 -23.10
CA THR A 536 -2.97 14.43 -22.70
C THR A 536 -1.82 15.27 -23.27
N ILE A 537 -2.14 16.47 -23.77
CA ILE A 537 -1.13 17.44 -24.22
C ILE A 537 -1.27 18.68 -23.35
N GLU A 538 -0.16 19.15 -22.78
CA GLU A 538 -0.11 20.38 -21.98
C GLU A 538 1.07 21.24 -22.43
N ASN A 539 1.03 22.54 -22.15
CA ASN A 539 2.26 23.32 -22.18
C ASN A 539 3.25 22.80 -21.13
N GLU A 540 4.52 22.62 -21.50
CA GLU A 540 5.55 22.18 -20.57
C GLU A 540 5.78 23.22 -19.46
N GLU A 541 5.63 24.51 -19.78
CA GLU A 541 5.63 25.58 -18.79
C GLU A 541 4.20 25.71 -18.20
N PRO A 542 3.95 25.30 -16.93
CA PRO A 542 2.59 25.17 -16.38
C PRO A 542 1.73 26.43 -16.41
N TYR A 543 2.38 27.60 -16.38
CA TYR A 543 1.75 28.92 -16.40
C TYR A 543 2.12 29.73 -17.66
N ALA A 544 2.48 29.07 -18.76
CA ALA A 544 2.89 29.73 -20.00
C ALA A 544 1.91 30.85 -20.43
N GLY A 545 2.47 32.01 -20.78
CA GLY A 545 1.69 33.20 -21.13
C GLY A 545 1.11 33.97 -19.93
N THR A 546 1.32 33.50 -18.71
CA THR A 546 0.94 34.19 -17.46
C THR A 546 2.19 34.37 -16.60
N GLU A 547 2.58 35.63 -16.36
CA GLU A 547 3.68 35.90 -15.45
C GLU A 547 3.23 35.59 -14.00
N VAL A 548 4.05 34.81 -13.30
CA VAL A 548 3.81 34.39 -11.92
C VAL A 548 4.75 35.17 -11.01
N TYR A 549 4.22 35.72 -9.93
CA TYR A 549 4.99 36.54 -9.00
C TYR A 549 4.92 35.96 -7.60
N LEU A 550 5.99 36.17 -6.85
CA LEU A 550 5.95 36.09 -5.40
C LEU A 550 5.38 37.40 -4.87
N ARG A 551 4.23 37.43 -4.20
CA ARG A 551 3.54 38.66 -3.79
C ARG A 551 3.34 38.65 -2.28
N GLY A 552 3.83 39.65 -1.56
CA GLY A 552 3.72 39.66 -0.10
C GLY A 552 4.13 40.96 0.57
N GLY A 553 4.24 40.93 1.90
CA GLY A 553 4.62 42.08 2.71
C GLY A 553 5.98 42.70 2.32
N PHE A 554 6.92 41.90 1.82
CA PHE A 554 8.27 42.34 1.41
C PHE A 554 8.29 43.18 0.13
N ASN A 555 7.27 43.11 -0.72
CA ASN A 555 7.16 43.90 -1.95
C ASN A 555 5.82 44.66 -2.05
N GLY A 556 5.14 44.87 -0.91
CA GLY A 556 3.85 45.56 -0.87
C GLY A 556 2.73 44.88 -1.66
N TRP A 557 2.80 43.55 -1.85
CA TRP A 557 1.90 42.75 -2.68
C TRP A 557 1.92 43.11 -4.18
N GLY A 558 2.99 43.75 -4.65
CA GLY A 558 3.21 44.14 -6.03
C GLY A 558 3.63 42.98 -6.94
N THR A 559 4.04 43.31 -8.17
CA THR A 559 4.54 42.37 -9.20
C THR A 559 6.05 42.51 -9.42
N ASP A 560 6.77 43.13 -8.49
CA ASP A 560 8.18 43.47 -8.64
C ASP A 560 9.13 42.26 -8.52
N THR A 561 8.62 41.08 -8.16
CA THR A 561 9.42 39.87 -7.92
C THR A 561 8.85 38.69 -8.70
N PRO A 562 9.10 38.66 -10.03
CA PRO A 562 8.66 37.57 -10.90
C PRO A 562 9.40 36.27 -10.56
N LEU A 563 8.66 35.18 -10.53
CA LEU A 563 9.16 33.82 -10.47
C LEU A 563 9.55 33.39 -11.88
N LEU A 564 10.85 33.25 -12.12
CA LEU A 564 11.41 32.95 -13.44
C LEU A 564 11.38 31.44 -13.67
N TYR A 565 10.82 31.02 -14.81
CA TYR A 565 10.81 29.61 -15.20
C TYR A 565 12.23 29.10 -15.41
N GLN A 566 12.60 28.01 -14.72
CA GLN A 566 13.93 27.39 -14.78
C GLN A 566 13.97 26.16 -15.70
N GLY A 567 12.84 25.76 -16.30
CA GLY A 567 12.68 24.45 -16.93
C GLY A 567 12.16 23.40 -15.94
N GLY A 568 11.78 22.23 -16.45
CA GLY A 568 11.34 21.10 -15.60
C GLY A 568 10.14 21.42 -14.71
N ARG A 569 9.24 22.31 -15.15
CA ARG A 569 8.06 22.76 -14.37
C ARG A 569 8.41 23.49 -13.05
N GLN A 570 9.64 23.99 -12.91
CA GLN A 570 10.10 24.75 -11.74
C GLN A 570 10.26 26.24 -12.03
N TYR A 571 9.96 27.06 -11.02
CA TYR A 571 10.14 28.51 -11.07
C TYR A 571 10.97 28.99 -9.88
N GLN A 572 11.76 30.04 -10.08
CA GLN A 572 12.69 30.53 -9.07
C GLN A 572 12.79 32.05 -9.02
N VAL A 573 12.95 32.59 -7.82
CA VAL A 573 13.33 33.99 -7.59
C VAL A 573 14.26 34.10 -6.39
N ALA A 574 15.29 34.94 -6.50
CA ALA A 574 16.18 35.29 -5.40
C ALA A 574 15.89 36.73 -4.94
N MET A 575 15.91 36.96 -3.62
CA MET A 575 15.71 38.29 -3.04
C MET A 575 16.38 38.45 -1.68
N SER A 576 16.83 39.67 -1.41
CA SER A 576 17.29 40.06 -0.08
C SER A 576 16.09 40.36 0.83
N LEU A 577 16.04 39.72 1.99
CA LEU A 577 15.04 39.95 3.02
C LEU A 577 15.71 40.43 4.31
N ALA A 578 15.07 41.38 4.98
CA ALA A 578 15.47 41.78 6.33
C ALA A 578 14.86 40.82 7.36
N ALA A 579 15.42 40.80 8.57
CA ALA A 579 14.82 40.09 9.70
C ALA A 579 13.37 40.57 9.93
N GLY A 580 12.42 39.65 9.95
CA GLY A 580 11.01 39.97 10.03
C GLY A 580 10.09 38.81 9.67
N SER A 581 8.79 39.01 9.90
CA SER A 581 7.76 38.08 9.44
C SER A 581 6.98 38.69 8.27
N TYR A 582 6.85 37.92 7.21
CA TYR A 582 6.22 38.32 5.96
C TYR A 582 5.08 37.39 5.60
N GLU A 583 3.89 37.95 5.39
CA GLU A 583 2.82 37.24 4.70
C GLU A 583 3.00 37.34 3.19
N PHE A 584 2.78 36.25 2.45
CA PHE A 584 2.95 36.23 1.00
C PHE A 584 2.18 35.10 0.31
N LYS A 585 2.21 35.12 -1.02
CA LYS A 585 1.61 34.14 -1.93
C LYS A 585 2.40 34.03 -3.23
N VAL A 586 2.09 33.00 -4.00
CA VAL A 586 2.47 32.90 -5.42
C VAL A 586 1.23 33.21 -6.26
N ALA A 587 1.26 34.28 -7.05
CA ALA A 587 0.08 34.71 -7.79
C ALA A 587 0.41 35.45 -9.09
N SER A 588 -0.52 35.40 -10.04
CA SER A 588 -0.53 36.24 -11.24
C SER A 588 -0.97 37.67 -10.91
N GLU A 589 -0.78 38.61 -11.84
CA GLU A 589 -1.21 40.01 -11.67
C GLU A 589 -2.72 40.10 -11.38
N ASP A 590 -3.52 39.30 -12.09
CA ASP A 590 -4.98 39.28 -12.03
C ASP A 590 -5.57 38.52 -10.83
N TRP A 591 -4.75 37.80 -10.06
CA TRP A 591 -5.15 36.88 -8.97
C TRP A 591 -6.12 35.76 -9.36
N ALA A 592 -6.53 35.67 -10.62
CA ALA A 592 -7.51 34.71 -11.09
C ALA A 592 -6.83 33.50 -11.72
N THR A 593 -5.74 33.74 -12.46
CA THR A 593 -5.05 32.70 -13.21
C THR A 593 -4.13 31.87 -12.31
N VAL A 594 -3.41 32.51 -11.39
CA VAL A 594 -2.62 31.88 -10.33
C VAL A 594 -2.89 32.62 -9.02
N ASN A 595 -3.28 31.88 -7.98
CA ASN A 595 -3.45 32.39 -6.61
C ASN A 595 -3.22 31.24 -5.64
N LEU A 596 -1.95 30.97 -5.39
CA LEU A 596 -1.49 29.87 -4.56
C LEU A 596 -1.08 30.41 -3.19
N GLY A 597 -1.70 29.83 -2.17
CA GLY A 597 -1.52 30.16 -0.77
C GLY A 597 -1.40 28.89 0.07
N ALA A 598 -1.58 29.04 1.39
CA ALA A 598 -1.59 27.91 2.31
C ALA A 598 -2.71 26.91 1.96
N ILE A 599 -2.48 25.61 2.21
CA ILE A 599 -3.49 24.57 1.95
C ILE A 599 -4.78 24.75 2.77
N SER A 600 -4.68 25.40 3.94
CA SER A 600 -5.84 25.78 4.74
C SER A 600 -5.57 27.04 5.57
N GLY A 601 -6.61 27.52 6.25
CA GLY A 601 -6.52 28.63 7.19
C GLY A 601 -5.86 28.28 8.54
N ALA A 602 -5.45 27.04 8.78
CA ALA A 602 -4.76 26.62 10.00
C ALA A 602 -3.38 27.27 10.11
N ASP A 603 -2.94 27.61 11.32
CA ASP A 603 -1.69 28.33 11.53
C ASP A 603 -0.46 27.53 11.09
N ASP A 604 -0.49 26.21 11.28
CA ASP A 604 0.58 25.28 10.88
C ASP A 604 0.74 25.22 9.35
N ASP A 605 -0.37 25.19 8.61
CA ASP A 605 -0.39 25.12 7.14
C ASP A 605 0.11 26.41 6.46
N LYS A 606 0.14 27.51 7.21
CA LYS A 606 0.61 28.81 6.73
C LYS A 606 2.10 28.99 6.89
N GLN A 607 2.76 28.28 7.81
CA GLN A 607 4.16 28.54 8.09
C GLN A 607 5.05 28.00 6.97
N VAL A 608 5.95 28.85 6.49
CA VAL A 608 7.03 28.48 5.57
C VAL A 608 8.33 28.57 6.34
N VAL A 609 9.00 27.42 6.49
CA VAL A 609 10.28 27.30 7.19
C VAL A 609 11.38 27.13 6.14
N PRO A 610 12.44 27.97 6.14
CA PRO A 610 13.56 27.77 5.23
C PRO A 610 14.15 26.36 5.33
N GLY A 611 14.34 25.71 4.18
CA GLY A 611 14.81 24.32 4.05
C GLY A 611 13.70 23.26 4.00
N GLU A 612 12.48 23.60 4.43
CA GLU A 612 11.35 22.66 4.47
C GLU A 612 10.36 22.89 3.30
N PRO A 613 9.68 21.85 2.81
CA PRO A 613 8.62 22.00 1.81
C PRO A 613 7.36 22.64 2.41
N ALA A 614 6.84 23.65 1.73
CA ALA A 614 5.52 24.23 1.98
C ALA A 614 4.57 23.85 0.83
N TYR A 615 3.53 23.08 1.14
CA TYR A 615 2.52 22.69 0.17
C TYR A 615 1.56 23.86 -0.08
N LEU A 616 1.21 24.07 -1.34
CA LEU A 616 0.37 25.17 -1.77
C LEU A 616 -0.96 24.65 -2.33
N ALA A 617 -2.01 25.46 -2.20
CA ALA A 617 -3.27 25.24 -2.87
C ALA A 617 -3.87 26.55 -3.39
N ALA A 618 -4.84 26.46 -4.29
CA ALA A 618 -5.56 27.60 -4.86
C ALA A 618 -6.53 28.23 -3.83
N THR A 619 -5.98 28.87 -2.78
CA THR A 619 -6.73 29.40 -1.64
C THR A 619 -6.53 30.91 -1.47
N ASN A 620 -7.40 31.50 -0.66
CA ASN A 620 -7.24 32.89 -0.24
C ASN A 620 -6.33 33.05 0.99
N ASP A 621 -5.82 31.97 1.58
CA ASP A 621 -4.98 32.00 2.78
C ASP A 621 -3.52 32.32 2.45
N ASN A 622 -2.91 33.24 3.18
CA ASN A 622 -1.51 33.65 2.98
C ASN A 622 -0.55 32.66 3.63
N LEU A 623 0.62 32.48 3.01
CA LEU A 623 1.79 31.89 3.65
C LEU A 623 2.46 32.90 4.57
N VAL A 624 3.19 32.42 5.58
CA VAL A 624 3.95 33.23 6.54
C VAL A 624 5.38 32.72 6.57
N LEU A 625 6.33 33.56 6.15
CA LEU A 625 7.76 33.29 6.26
C LEU A 625 8.33 34.18 7.37
N THR A 626 9.04 33.57 8.31
CA THR A 626 9.79 34.29 9.35
C THR A 626 11.27 34.18 9.08
N ILE A 627 11.92 35.33 8.94
CA ILE A 627 13.36 35.49 8.73
C ILE A 627 13.98 36.04 10.02
N GLU A 628 14.97 35.32 10.57
CA GLU A 628 15.62 35.68 11.83
C GLU A 628 16.72 36.74 11.67
N GLU A 629 17.43 36.71 10.54
CA GLU A 629 18.55 37.62 10.22
C GLU A 629 18.45 38.11 8.77
N ASP A 630 18.90 39.35 8.54
CA ASP A 630 19.01 39.92 7.19
C ASP A 630 19.85 38.99 6.30
N GLY A 631 19.34 38.65 5.12
CA GLY A 631 20.03 37.72 4.22
C GLY A 631 19.39 37.61 2.84
N ASP A 632 20.07 36.89 1.95
CA ASP A 632 19.58 36.58 0.61
C ASP A 632 18.91 35.20 0.61
N TYR A 633 17.68 35.15 0.07
CA TYR A 633 16.83 33.96 0.07
C TYR A 633 16.39 33.61 -1.35
N VAL A 634 16.26 32.31 -1.60
CA VAL A 634 15.87 31.75 -2.88
C VAL A 634 14.59 30.97 -2.71
N PHE A 635 13.55 31.38 -3.44
CA PHE A 635 12.26 30.72 -3.48
C PHE A 635 12.20 29.84 -4.71
N VAL A 636 11.85 28.56 -4.51
CA VAL A 636 11.71 27.57 -5.57
C VAL A 636 10.30 27.01 -5.53
N LEU A 637 9.52 27.28 -6.57
CA LEU A 637 8.20 26.69 -6.78
C LEU A 637 8.35 25.49 -7.71
N ASP A 638 7.98 24.32 -7.22
CA ASP A 638 7.81 23.11 -8.01
C ASP A 638 6.33 22.95 -8.39
N ALA A 639 6.05 23.05 -9.70
CA ALA A 639 4.72 22.87 -10.27
C ALA A 639 4.66 21.63 -11.18
N THR A 640 5.44 20.59 -10.85
CA THR A 640 5.38 19.29 -11.51
C THR A 640 3.95 18.74 -11.44
N ASP A 641 3.38 18.69 -10.23
CA ASP A 641 1.93 18.58 -10.05
C ASP A 641 1.32 19.98 -9.89
N LYS A 642 0.54 20.40 -10.88
CA LYS A 642 -0.12 21.72 -10.86
C LYS A 642 -1.26 21.79 -9.85
N ALA A 643 -1.82 20.65 -9.43
CA ALA A 643 -2.88 20.57 -8.42
C ALA A 643 -2.33 20.68 -7.00
N GLU A 644 -1.11 20.20 -6.76
CA GLU A 644 -0.43 20.20 -5.46
C GLU A 644 0.99 20.80 -5.55
N PRO A 645 1.15 22.08 -5.94
CA PRO A 645 2.47 22.67 -6.09
C PRO A 645 3.17 22.82 -4.74
N VAL A 646 4.50 22.73 -4.75
CA VAL A 646 5.35 22.79 -3.54
C VAL A 646 6.27 23.99 -3.65
N LEU A 647 6.35 24.79 -2.59
CA LEU A 647 7.31 25.88 -2.45
C LEU A 647 8.39 25.49 -1.44
N LYS A 648 9.65 25.71 -1.80
CA LYS A 648 10.78 25.66 -0.86
C LYS A 648 11.47 27.01 -0.82
N VAL A 649 11.93 27.40 0.37
CA VAL A 649 12.69 28.62 0.59
C VAL A 649 14.05 28.23 1.14
N PHE A 650 15.12 28.77 0.58
CA PHE A 650 16.49 28.44 0.96
C PHE A 650 17.28 29.70 1.24
N ASN A 651 18.31 29.60 2.09
CA ASN A 651 19.36 30.61 2.15
C ASN A 651 20.19 30.56 0.87
N GLU A 652 20.45 31.70 0.24
CA GLU A 652 21.29 31.76 -0.95
C GLU A 652 22.72 31.26 -0.65
N GLN A 653 23.27 31.64 0.50
CA GLN A 653 24.49 31.05 1.05
C GLN A 653 24.16 29.76 1.84
N PHE A 654 23.84 28.68 1.12
CA PHE A 654 23.26 27.46 1.73
C PHE A 654 24.21 26.62 2.62
N PHE A 655 25.53 26.83 2.59
CA PHE A 655 26.47 26.29 3.60
C PHE A 655 26.67 27.23 4.80
N GLY A 656 26.07 28.43 4.77
CA GLY A 656 26.22 29.46 5.78
C GLY A 656 27.68 29.85 5.99
N ASN A 657 28.06 30.01 7.27
CA ASN A 657 29.43 30.33 7.68
C ASN A 657 30.35 29.10 7.82
N THR A 658 29.86 27.90 7.47
CA THR A 658 30.64 26.67 7.58
C THR A 658 31.64 26.60 6.44
N PRO A 659 32.96 26.54 6.70
CA PRO A 659 33.93 26.27 5.65
C PRO A 659 33.72 24.86 5.09
N VAL A 660 33.55 24.76 3.77
CA VAL A 660 33.37 23.50 3.05
C VAL A 660 34.52 23.34 2.07
N TYR A 661 35.05 22.13 2.00
CA TYR A 661 36.25 21.81 1.24
C TYR A 661 35.96 20.74 0.20
N LEU A 662 36.69 20.79 -0.90
CA LEU A 662 36.82 19.65 -1.80
C LEU A 662 37.91 18.73 -1.25
N ARG A 663 37.56 17.54 -0.76
CA ARG A 663 38.48 16.65 -0.03
C ARG A 663 38.63 15.35 -0.79
N GLY A 664 39.84 14.94 -1.14
CA GLY A 664 40.03 13.72 -1.93
C GLY A 664 41.47 13.31 -2.15
N GLY A 665 41.67 12.37 -3.07
CA GLY A 665 42.99 11.88 -3.46
C GLY A 665 43.93 12.99 -3.96
N MET A 666 43.38 14.07 -4.53
CA MET A 666 44.16 15.21 -5.03
C MET A 666 44.88 16.03 -3.95
N ASN A 667 44.38 16.03 -2.71
CA ASN A 667 44.91 16.81 -1.59
C ASN A 667 45.10 15.98 -0.31
N GLY A 668 45.15 14.65 -0.45
CA GLY A 668 45.33 13.74 0.69
C GLY A 668 44.18 13.80 1.70
N TRP A 669 42.97 14.14 1.27
CA TRP A 669 41.76 14.29 2.10
C TRP A 669 41.84 15.43 3.15
N GLY A 670 42.75 16.38 2.93
CA GLY A 670 42.94 17.56 3.78
C GLY A 670 41.86 18.64 3.58
N THR A 671 42.12 19.83 4.13
CA THR A 671 41.26 21.02 4.04
C THR A 671 41.95 22.14 3.24
N ASP A 672 42.87 21.78 2.36
CA ASP A 672 43.69 22.74 1.61
C ASP A 672 42.88 23.46 0.51
N ASP A 673 41.78 22.85 0.07
CA ASP A 673 40.98 23.29 -1.09
C ASP A 673 39.56 23.71 -0.66
N GLU A 674 39.46 24.91 -0.09
CA GLU A 674 38.18 25.51 0.34
C GLU A 674 37.33 25.96 -0.84
N LEU A 675 36.05 25.60 -0.83
CA LEU A 675 35.05 26.06 -1.79
C LEU A 675 34.59 27.48 -1.42
N ILE A 676 35.02 28.47 -2.22
CA ILE A 676 34.78 29.88 -1.94
C ILE A 676 33.44 30.32 -2.54
N TYR A 677 32.59 30.93 -1.71
CA TYR A 677 31.30 31.49 -2.14
C TYR A 677 31.50 32.63 -3.16
N GLN A 678 30.81 32.53 -4.31
CA GLN A 678 30.87 33.47 -5.43
C GLN A 678 29.59 34.33 -5.56
N GLY A 679 28.61 34.16 -4.67
CA GLY A 679 27.26 34.73 -4.83
C GLY A 679 26.31 33.79 -5.58
N ALA A 680 25.01 34.10 -5.56
CA ALA A 680 23.97 33.36 -6.31
C ALA A 680 23.94 31.85 -6.03
N GLY A 681 24.24 31.44 -4.79
CA GLY A 681 24.27 30.02 -4.42
C GLY A 681 25.37 29.22 -5.13
N VAL A 682 26.50 29.85 -5.46
CA VAL A 682 27.64 29.18 -6.09
C VAL A 682 28.84 29.17 -5.16
N TYR A 683 29.46 28.00 -4.96
CA TYR A 683 30.75 27.84 -4.32
C TYR A 683 31.73 27.20 -5.29
N ALA A 684 32.97 27.69 -5.35
CA ALA A 684 33.95 27.17 -6.32
C ALA A 684 35.37 27.12 -5.77
N VAL A 685 36.15 26.16 -6.28
CA VAL A 685 37.60 26.03 -6.03
C VAL A 685 38.31 25.56 -7.30
N ASP A 686 39.50 26.10 -7.56
CA ASP A 686 40.33 25.71 -8.70
C ASP A 686 41.40 24.71 -8.27
N ILE A 687 41.43 23.53 -8.91
CA ILE A 687 42.34 22.44 -8.59
C ILE A 687 43.20 22.09 -9.81
N THR A 688 44.52 22.04 -9.63
CA THR A 688 45.43 21.50 -10.63
C THR A 688 45.61 19.99 -10.42
N LEU A 689 45.14 19.19 -11.37
CA LEU A 689 45.22 17.73 -11.35
C LEU A 689 46.39 17.23 -12.22
N GLY A 690 47.07 16.17 -11.75
CA GLY A 690 48.13 15.49 -12.50
C GLY A 690 47.64 14.54 -13.61
N GLY A 691 46.32 14.42 -13.78
CA GLY A 691 45.64 13.48 -14.66
C GLY A 691 45.40 12.09 -14.03
N GLY A 692 44.37 11.40 -14.52
CA GLY A 692 43.91 10.09 -14.04
C GLY A 692 42.68 10.17 -13.14
N ALA A 693 42.22 8.99 -12.69
CA ALA A 693 41.07 8.85 -11.80
C ALA A 693 41.40 9.32 -10.38
N THR A 694 40.53 10.15 -9.80
CA THR A 694 40.64 10.67 -8.44
C THR A 694 39.31 10.54 -7.72
N GLU A 695 39.33 10.00 -6.51
CA GLU A 695 38.18 10.01 -5.61
C GLU A 695 38.16 11.26 -4.74
N PHE A 696 36.97 11.80 -4.48
CA PHE A 696 36.81 12.99 -3.64
C PHE A 696 35.38 13.12 -3.10
N LYS A 697 35.20 14.11 -2.22
CA LYS A 697 33.92 14.53 -1.61
C LYS A 697 33.90 16.03 -1.39
N VAL A 698 32.71 16.55 -1.11
CA VAL A 698 32.50 17.93 -0.65
C VAL A 698 32.12 17.87 0.82
N ALA A 699 32.99 18.34 1.71
CA ALA A 699 32.78 18.15 3.14
C ALA A 699 33.39 19.25 4.00
N SER A 700 32.81 19.48 5.17
CA SER A 700 33.39 20.31 6.24
C SER A 700 34.60 19.62 6.88
N GLU A 701 35.41 20.36 7.65
CA GLU A 701 36.58 19.82 8.36
C GLU A 701 36.19 18.63 9.27
N ASP A 702 35.07 18.77 9.97
CA ASP A 702 34.55 17.80 10.94
C ASP A 702 33.83 16.59 10.33
N TRP A 703 33.57 16.59 9.02
CA TRP A 703 32.74 15.62 8.29
C TRP A 703 31.30 15.45 8.79
N ALA A 704 30.88 16.18 9.83
CA ALA A 704 29.58 16.02 10.46
C ALA A 704 28.62 17.11 9.98
N THR A 705 29.12 18.32 9.76
CA THR A 705 28.30 19.46 9.34
C THR A 705 27.93 19.38 7.86
N VAL A 706 28.90 19.05 7.00
CA VAL A 706 28.69 18.80 5.56
C VAL A 706 29.46 17.55 5.18
N ASN A 707 28.78 16.57 4.58
CA ASN A 707 29.38 15.33 4.10
C ASN A 707 28.69 14.85 2.83
N LEU A 708 29.00 15.52 1.73
CA LEU A 708 28.34 15.32 0.45
C LEU A 708 29.16 14.42 -0.46
N GLY A 709 28.50 13.39 -0.97
CA GLY A 709 29.05 12.33 -1.81
C GLY A 709 28.03 11.83 -2.82
N ASN A 710 28.21 10.61 -3.32
CA ASN A 710 27.22 9.98 -4.20
C ASN A 710 25.99 9.51 -3.37
N PRO A 711 24.75 9.90 -3.70
CA PRO A 711 23.55 9.41 -3.02
C PRO A 711 23.47 7.87 -2.98
N ASP A 712 22.88 7.30 -1.93
CA ASP A 712 22.86 5.84 -1.69
C ASP A 712 21.99 5.07 -2.72
N ASP A 713 21.04 5.76 -3.35
CA ASP A 713 20.14 5.28 -4.41
C ASP A 713 20.68 5.57 -5.83
N ALA A 714 21.79 6.31 -5.96
CA ALA A 714 22.34 6.68 -7.26
C ALA A 714 23.18 5.54 -7.87
N LEU A 715 22.79 5.12 -9.08
CA LEU A 715 23.41 4.00 -9.84
C LEU A 715 24.91 4.17 -10.14
N THR A 716 25.44 5.40 -10.12
CA THR A 716 26.83 5.71 -10.48
C THR A 716 27.38 6.82 -9.61
N ASN A 717 28.63 6.68 -9.16
CA ASN A 717 29.38 7.72 -8.44
C ASN A 717 30.32 8.53 -9.34
N THR A 718 30.27 8.31 -10.65
CA THR A 718 31.09 9.02 -11.63
C THR A 718 30.61 10.47 -11.81
N VAL A 719 31.58 11.38 -11.87
CA VAL A 719 31.40 12.79 -12.27
C VAL A 719 32.05 12.97 -13.64
N GLU A 720 31.35 13.65 -14.55
CA GLU A 720 31.83 13.95 -15.89
C GLU A 720 32.08 15.45 -16.07
N GLU A 721 33.10 15.80 -16.85
CA GLU A 721 33.42 17.20 -17.13
C GLU A 721 32.25 17.90 -17.84
N GLY A 722 31.86 19.08 -17.33
CA GLY A 722 30.77 19.89 -17.89
C GLY A 722 29.36 19.40 -17.57
N VAL A 723 29.21 18.25 -16.91
CA VAL A 723 27.91 17.66 -16.56
C VAL A 723 27.63 17.90 -15.07
N GLY A 724 26.41 18.36 -14.75
CA GLY A 724 25.96 18.52 -13.37
C GLY A 724 25.69 17.17 -12.71
N LYS A 725 26.31 16.93 -11.55
CA LYS A 725 26.08 15.75 -10.70
C LYS A 725 25.40 16.18 -9.41
N VAL A 726 24.21 15.63 -9.14
CA VAL A 726 23.53 15.82 -7.85
C VAL A 726 24.32 15.09 -6.77
N LEU A 727 24.65 15.81 -5.70
CA LEU A 727 25.28 15.28 -4.50
C LEU A 727 24.22 14.92 -3.46
N GLY A 728 24.57 14.06 -2.50
CA GLY A 728 23.72 13.78 -1.36
C GLY A 728 24.52 13.60 -0.09
N SER A 729 23.87 13.72 1.07
CA SER A 729 24.45 13.37 2.36
C SER A 729 24.70 11.86 2.41
N SER A 730 25.92 11.45 2.07
CA SER A 730 26.29 10.03 1.98
C SER A 730 27.76 9.87 2.32
N ASN A 731 28.13 8.67 2.80
CA ASN A 731 29.53 8.29 2.97
C ASN A 731 30.21 7.89 1.66
N ASN A 732 29.48 7.68 0.57
CA ASN A 732 30.04 7.25 -0.70
C ASN A 732 30.89 8.34 -1.37
N ASN A 733 32.08 7.96 -1.85
CA ASN A 733 32.97 8.87 -2.58
C ASN A 733 32.47 9.10 -4.01
N LEU A 734 32.73 10.28 -4.55
CA LEU A 734 32.61 10.58 -5.97
C LEU A 734 33.91 10.17 -6.68
N MET A 735 33.82 9.82 -7.95
CA MET A 735 34.98 9.49 -8.79
C MET A 735 34.98 10.35 -10.04
N ILE A 736 36.12 10.98 -10.34
CA ILE A 736 36.31 11.71 -11.60
C ILE A 736 37.62 11.31 -12.26
N GLU A 737 37.60 11.12 -13.58
CA GLU A 737 38.80 10.86 -14.38
C GLU A 737 39.00 11.98 -15.40
N LEU A 738 40.12 12.72 -15.27
CA LEU A 738 40.44 13.88 -16.10
C LEU A 738 41.88 13.81 -16.62
N ALA A 739 42.17 14.58 -17.66
CA ALA A 739 43.53 14.82 -18.11
C ALA A 739 44.28 15.73 -17.11
N ALA A 740 45.62 15.84 -17.26
CA ALA A 740 46.38 16.79 -16.47
C ALA A 740 46.01 18.23 -16.88
N GLY A 741 45.61 19.06 -15.90
CA GLY A 741 45.08 20.40 -16.16
C GLY A 741 44.57 21.08 -14.89
N THR A 742 44.10 22.33 -15.02
CA THR A 742 43.41 23.05 -13.95
C THR A 742 41.92 23.03 -14.21
N TYR A 743 41.14 22.68 -13.19
CA TYR A 743 39.69 22.54 -13.26
C TYR A 743 39.03 23.33 -12.13
N GLU A 744 37.93 24.00 -12.44
CA GLU A 744 37.05 24.61 -11.45
C GLU A 744 36.02 23.57 -11.01
N PHE A 745 36.00 23.25 -9.72
CA PHE A 745 34.94 22.47 -9.09
C PHE A 745 33.92 23.43 -8.54
N ARG A 746 32.71 23.41 -9.09
CA ARG A 746 31.64 24.34 -8.78
C ARG A 746 30.46 23.61 -8.17
N VAL A 747 30.07 23.97 -6.95
CA VAL A 747 28.91 23.43 -6.24
C VAL A 747 27.81 24.51 -6.22
N THR A 748 26.65 24.18 -6.78
CA THR A 748 25.52 25.11 -6.92
C THR A 748 24.29 24.60 -6.16
N GLY A 749 23.64 25.48 -5.41
CA GLY A 749 22.42 25.18 -4.67
C GLY A 749 21.13 25.55 -5.43
N PRO A 750 20.05 25.98 -4.74
CA PRO A 750 20.04 26.48 -3.36
C PRO A 750 19.79 25.40 -2.28
N ASP A 751 19.46 24.16 -2.65
CA ASP A 751 19.24 23.07 -1.70
C ASP A 751 20.57 22.47 -1.23
N ALA A 752 20.92 22.66 0.04
CA ALA A 752 22.15 22.14 0.65
C ALA A 752 22.17 20.62 0.79
N SER A 753 21.01 19.96 0.77
CA SER A 753 20.89 18.51 0.90
C SER A 753 21.15 17.79 -0.42
N GLN A 754 20.89 18.48 -1.54
CA GLN A 754 21.05 17.95 -2.90
C GLN A 754 21.71 18.95 -3.87
N PRO A 755 22.89 19.53 -3.54
CA PRO A 755 23.51 20.52 -4.41
C PRO A 755 24.10 19.84 -5.66
N ILE A 756 24.26 20.62 -6.73
CA ILE A 756 24.79 20.14 -8.00
C ILE A 756 26.28 20.48 -8.09
N LEU A 757 27.12 19.48 -8.29
CA LEU A 757 28.52 19.64 -8.62
C LEU A 757 28.71 19.69 -10.14
N THR A 758 29.42 20.69 -10.66
CA THR A 758 29.91 20.73 -12.04
C THR A 758 31.42 20.94 -12.04
N VAL A 759 32.13 20.21 -12.88
CA VAL A 759 33.59 20.36 -13.05
C VAL A 759 33.88 20.93 -14.42
N ILE A 760 34.64 22.03 -14.50
CA ILE A 760 34.85 22.79 -15.73
C ILE A 760 36.36 22.97 -15.95
N ALA A 761 36.88 22.58 -17.12
CA ALA A 761 38.27 22.89 -17.48
C ALA A 761 38.50 24.40 -17.59
N LYS A 762 39.64 24.87 -17.07
CA LYS A 762 40.07 26.28 -17.16
C LYS A 762 41.20 26.52 -18.15
#